data_AF-A0A7S0CWI2-F1
#
_entry.id   AF-A0A7S0CWI2-F1
#
_cell.length_a   1.000
_cell.length_b   1.000
_cell.length_c   1.000
_cell.angle_alpha   90.00
_cell.angle_beta   90.00
_cell.angle_gamma   90.00
#
_symmetry.space_group_name_H-M   'P 1'
#
loop_
_entity.id
_entity.type
_entity.pdbx_description
1 polymer ?
#
loop_
_entity_poly.entity_id
_entity_poly.type
_entity_poly.pdbx_seq_one_letter_code
_entity_poly.pdbx_strand_id
1 'polypeptide(L)'
;RAAKALRAYLLQRRWFGARARLGPDGDAGAPKRLAVIKGLRVYEAYPEPSFPKSDDESDTTQSESLPGSSVGERLKLVLTSLDGDVPPCLPPLGTLDPDPALLGPGFLRVADPEEAHVLETCLGVRRVSPASFLETRVLARLDALPPRALDDAMLEALRTLGSLTHHDGEMPARIANAPFVATASGRRAPPNVLYDPRVPELAALLKASADESFPAPPFDDPNVLETLSGLGMRKSVTRAAVLDAAVNAERLLATDSAAAKQQGLAVLRYLETPEGAKLLSPDSSAKTKSLFGSLFSSSSSSTLSRKKPSTFVDGAGSDPSTSDVHEPTKLDHQTFVEKLRRVIWAPVSTPEIDGDEAKSDASPPRFKRFDSSVDGGGVDVDAEKEPLPPIAAPVSCRPPSDAWLCSASMRSLLEEPRSAAVADAFLWRTPLTATTLAKQLNAFGEAHATIAGEATGRALAAAVPRVYASLTSMLGTPAFEEALRAILLADEDEPRARAEEEKETRASDETKEDVSSEDVVLPKRSVAAGKKVVWVGVGFAEANAVAFDGALHLAPYLHVLPADLLSFKPLLAKLGVRERFEADDYVTLLFRLKADAGTETPLTERRLDVALWVLGALADFRTADGDERTENKTRRVSETGQRDVLLSDLPVPDERGVLANASSLRFNDAPWMRPPAGTRLCHPKLPSSTAQAAGVASLRLALLHEASEDIGLSLHGGDAEAEAFGQSEALTTRLRHILDAYADGPGVISELVQNADDAGATEVRLCLDTRGENELGARSLLSPKMKHWQGPALLAWNDATFSPSDFKNIAKIGQDSKVSKPNAAGRFGLGFNAVYHFTDLPSFVSGEHLVLFDPHFAFLPGASAAKPGLKIKFHDENKGGPSGLLSQFPDQFAGYAGIFGCDFSSGPYDGTLFRFPLRSEEVAMRSEIKAEAYTEATVRELFAAFRKRAAHALLFLKNVTKIGVYEMRESSERHVPHLLYEVRVPSFERGTDPRRAVSEWVASGGGTRQTFAERLRAAADDSLPSSTGWMDLDIQDGS
;
A
#
# COMPACT_ATOMS: atom_id res chain seq x y z
N ARG A 1 -33.88 -52.40 -88.51
CA ARG A 1 -35.28 -52.91 -88.55
C ARG A 1 -35.35 -54.37 -88.99
N ALA A 2 -34.88 -54.73 -90.20
CA ALA A 2 -34.84 -56.14 -90.64
C ALA A 2 -34.00 -57.05 -89.72
N ALA A 3 -32.79 -56.61 -89.33
CA ALA A 3 -31.95 -57.33 -88.37
C ALA A 3 -32.64 -57.54 -87.01
N LYS A 4 -33.28 -56.50 -86.46
CA LYS A 4 -34.06 -56.57 -85.22
C LYS A 4 -35.24 -57.56 -85.31
N ALA A 5 -35.98 -57.56 -86.42
CA ALA A 5 -37.09 -58.51 -86.63
C ALA A 5 -36.59 -59.95 -86.76
N LEU A 6 -35.49 -60.16 -87.49
CA LEU A 6 -34.84 -61.48 -87.62
C LEU A 6 -34.31 -61.97 -86.27
N ARG A 7 -33.62 -61.10 -85.51
CA ARG A 7 -33.16 -61.38 -84.15
C ARG A 7 -34.32 -61.75 -83.22
N ALA A 8 -35.37 -60.94 -83.18
CA ALA A 8 -36.56 -61.19 -82.36
C ALA A 8 -37.26 -62.50 -82.73
N TYR A 9 -37.21 -62.93 -83.99
CA TYR A 9 -37.72 -64.24 -84.41
C TYR A 9 -36.83 -65.39 -83.94
N LEU A 10 -35.51 -65.27 -84.14
CA LEU A 10 -34.51 -66.30 -83.82
C LEU A 10 -34.33 -66.51 -82.31
N LEU A 11 -34.58 -65.48 -81.50
CA LEU A 11 -34.40 -65.51 -80.04
C LEU A 11 -35.69 -65.83 -79.26
N GLN A 12 -36.75 -66.27 -79.93
CA GLN A 12 -37.97 -66.68 -79.22
C GLN A 12 -37.72 -67.94 -78.38
N ARG A 13 -38.08 -67.88 -77.09
CA ARG A 13 -37.85 -68.98 -76.14
C ARG A 13 -38.41 -70.33 -76.59
N ARG A 14 -39.53 -70.33 -77.33
CA ARG A 14 -40.17 -71.56 -77.85
C ARG A 14 -39.29 -72.39 -78.80
N TRP A 15 -38.23 -71.80 -79.35
CA TRP A 15 -37.31 -72.44 -80.30
C TRP A 15 -36.14 -73.15 -79.62
N PHE A 16 -35.93 -72.92 -78.32
CA PHE A 16 -34.85 -73.53 -77.55
C PHE A 16 -35.43 -74.55 -76.57
N GLY A 17 -35.15 -75.84 -76.76
CA GLY A 17 -35.53 -76.93 -75.86
C GLY A 17 -36.52 -77.95 -76.44
N ALA A 18 -36.99 -78.88 -75.59
CA ALA A 18 -37.70 -80.10 -76.02
C ALA A 18 -38.96 -79.85 -76.87
N ARG A 19 -39.69 -78.75 -76.63
CA ARG A 19 -40.88 -78.37 -77.42
C ARG A 19 -40.58 -77.90 -78.84
N ALA A 20 -39.36 -77.41 -79.12
CA ALA A 20 -38.95 -76.97 -80.45
C ALA A 20 -38.71 -78.13 -81.43
N ARG A 21 -38.41 -79.34 -80.91
CA ARG A 21 -38.20 -80.55 -81.72
C ARG A 21 -39.46 -81.03 -82.46
N LEU A 22 -40.63 -80.51 -82.08
CA LEU A 22 -41.93 -80.90 -82.62
C LEU A 22 -42.41 -79.99 -83.77
N GLY A 23 -41.68 -78.91 -84.08
CA GLY A 23 -42.00 -78.00 -85.20
C GLY A 23 -41.15 -78.26 -86.45
N PRO A 24 -41.56 -77.75 -87.63
CA PRO A 24 -40.83 -77.91 -88.90
C PRO A 24 -39.41 -77.33 -88.83
N ASP A 25 -39.17 -76.40 -87.91
CA ASP A 25 -37.91 -75.69 -87.82
C ASP A 25 -36.91 -76.29 -86.82
N GLY A 26 -37.27 -77.29 -86.01
CA GLY A 26 -36.39 -78.03 -85.09
C GLY A 26 -35.77 -77.23 -83.92
N ASP A 27 -35.02 -77.90 -83.04
CA ASP A 27 -34.38 -77.30 -81.86
C ASP A 27 -33.25 -76.32 -82.24
N ALA A 28 -33.43 -75.03 -81.92
CA ALA A 28 -32.41 -74.00 -82.13
C ALA A 28 -31.21 -74.17 -81.17
N GLY A 29 -31.36 -74.98 -80.11
CA GLY A 29 -30.29 -75.37 -79.18
C GLY A 29 -29.28 -76.39 -79.74
N ALA A 30 -29.44 -76.88 -80.97
CA ALA A 30 -28.48 -77.81 -81.57
C ALA A 30 -27.12 -77.12 -81.85
N PRO A 31 -25.96 -77.76 -81.60
CA PRO A 31 -24.64 -77.12 -81.68
C PRO A 31 -24.34 -76.41 -83.01
N LYS A 32 -24.72 -77.03 -84.14
CA LYS A 32 -24.53 -76.44 -85.48
C LYS A 32 -25.36 -75.19 -85.71
N ARG A 33 -26.58 -75.12 -85.15
CA ARG A 33 -27.49 -73.97 -85.30
C ARG A 33 -27.14 -72.86 -84.33
N LEU A 34 -26.74 -73.20 -83.11
CA LEU A 34 -26.19 -72.23 -82.17
C LEU A 34 -24.97 -71.51 -82.78
N ALA A 35 -24.05 -72.23 -83.42
CA ALA A 35 -22.92 -71.61 -84.13
C ALA A 35 -23.37 -70.66 -85.25
N VAL A 36 -24.40 -71.03 -86.03
CA VAL A 36 -24.96 -70.13 -87.06
C VAL A 36 -25.58 -68.90 -86.42
N ILE A 37 -26.43 -69.08 -85.41
CA ILE A 37 -27.14 -67.98 -84.72
C ILE A 37 -26.14 -67.01 -84.10
N LYS A 38 -25.09 -67.51 -83.42
CA LYS A 38 -24.03 -66.70 -82.83
C LYS A 38 -23.18 -65.95 -83.87
N GLY A 39 -22.95 -66.54 -85.04
CA GLY A 39 -22.19 -65.91 -86.13
C GLY A 39 -22.93 -64.80 -86.89
N LEU A 40 -24.26 -64.68 -86.72
CA LEU A 40 -25.05 -63.65 -87.42
C LEU A 40 -24.79 -62.25 -86.84
N ARG A 41 -24.55 -61.27 -87.72
CA ARG A 41 -24.48 -59.84 -87.36
C ARG A 41 -25.85 -59.20 -87.18
N VAL A 42 -26.65 -59.78 -86.30
CA VAL A 42 -28.04 -59.36 -86.02
C VAL A 42 -28.21 -58.77 -84.63
N TYR A 43 -27.18 -58.84 -83.78
CA TYR A 43 -27.19 -58.35 -82.40
C TYR A 43 -26.85 -56.87 -82.37
N GLU A 44 -27.60 -56.08 -81.61
CA GLU A 44 -27.36 -54.64 -81.48
C GLU A 44 -26.43 -54.43 -80.30
N ALA A 45 -25.28 -53.79 -80.50
CA ALA A 45 -24.38 -53.34 -79.44
C ALA A 45 -24.55 -51.84 -79.18
N TYR A 46 -24.20 -51.38 -77.98
CA TYR A 46 -24.13 -49.95 -77.70
C TYR A 46 -23.01 -49.31 -78.56
N PRO A 47 -23.19 -48.08 -79.06
CA PRO A 47 -22.13 -47.41 -79.81
C PRO A 47 -20.94 -47.08 -78.89
N GLU A 48 -19.78 -46.78 -79.49
CA GLU A 48 -18.69 -46.18 -78.71
C GLU A 48 -19.17 -44.84 -78.16
N PRO A 49 -19.04 -44.58 -76.85
CA PRO A 49 -19.46 -43.30 -76.29
C PRO A 49 -18.58 -42.18 -76.87
N SER A 50 -19.17 -41.37 -77.76
CA SER A 50 -18.52 -40.19 -78.30
C SER A 50 -18.72 -39.04 -77.31
N PHE A 51 -17.69 -38.74 -76.53
CA PHE A 51 -17.66 -37.51 -75.76
C PHE A 51 -17.05 -36.43 -76.64
N PRO A 52 -17.68 -35.24 -76.75
CA PRO A 52 -16.94 -34.10 -77.27
C PRO A 52 -15.68 -33.97 -76.41
N LYS A 53 -14.51 -33.93 -77.06
CA LYS A 53 -13.32 -33.46 -76.37
C LYS A 53 -13.69 -32.09 -75.81
N SER A 54 -13.33 -31.85 -74.55
CA SER A 54 -13.40 -30.51 -73.99
C SER A 54 -12.65 -29.58 -74.96
N ASP A 55 -13.40 -28.77 -75.69
CA ASP A 55 -12.84 -27.63 -76.40
C ASP A 55 -12.34 -26.67 -75.31
N ASP A 56 -11.08 -26.84 -74.93
CA ASP A 56 -10.23 -25.69 -74.63
C ASP A 56 -10.13 -24.92 -75.96
N GLU A 57 -11.05 -23.98 -76.15
CA GLU A 57 -10.74 -22.60 -76.50
C GLU A 57 -12.06 -21.86 -76.70
N SER A 58 -12.24 -20.84 -75.86
CA SER A 58 -13.26 -19.82 -75.98
C SER A 58 -13.18 -19.17 -77.36
N ASP A 59 -14.11 -19.52 -78.24
CA ASP A 59 -14.69 -18.53 -79.14
C ASP A 59 -16.09 -18.97 -79.56
N THR A 60 -17.11 -18.28 -79.07
CA THR A 60 -18.29 -17.98 -79.89
C THR A 60 -19.12 -16.87 -79.26
N THR A 61 -19.14 -15.78 -80.00
CA THR A 61 -20.25 -14.87 -80.16
C THR A 61 -21.59 -15.61 -80.33
N GLN A 62 -22.63 -14.92 -79.88
CA GLN A 62 -24.04 -15.27 -79.75
C GLN A 62 -24.68 -15.97 -80.97
N SER A 63 -25.61 -16.90 -80.70
CA SER A 63 -26.89 -16.99 -81.42
C SER A 63 -27.92 -17.80 -80.63
N GLU A 64 -29.10 -17.22 -80.47
CA GLU A 64 -30.30 -17.76 -79.83
C GLU A 64 -30.86 -19.00 -80.56
N SER A 65 -31.45 -19.95 -79.83
CA SER A 65 -32.71 -20.61 -80.24
C SER A 65 -33.33 -21.44 -79.10
N LEU A 66 -34.67 -21.47 -79.12
CA LEU A 66 -35.59 -22.05 -78.14
C LEU A 66 -35.46 -23.59 -77.95
N PRO A 67 -35.79 -24.15 -76.78
CA PRO A 67 -35.86 -25.60 -76.59
C PRO A 67 -37.25 -26.11 -77.03
N GLY A 68 -37.35 -26.42 -78.32
CA GLY A 68 -38.48 -27.16 -78.88
C GLY A 68 -37.98 -28.10 -79.94
N SER A 69 -37.59 -29.32 -79.55
CA SER A 69 -37.66 -30.54 -80.37
C SER A 69 -36.82 -31.63 -79.72
N SER A 70 -37.51 -32.62 -79.14
CA SER A 70 -36.99 -33.96 -78.93
C SER A 70 -36.62 -34.59 -80.29
N VAL A 71 -35.46 -34.26 -80.83
CA VAL A 71 -34.85 -35.05 -81.89
C VAL A 71 -34.05 -36.13 -81.19
N GLY A 72 -34.65 -37.31 -81.08
CA GLY A 72 -33.90 -38.51 -80.75
C GLY A 72 -32.74 -38.64 -81.73
N GLU A 73 -31.53 -38.34 -81.27
CA GLU A 73 -30.32 -38.81 -81.93
C GLU A 73 -30.48 -40.30 -82.08
N ARG A 74 -30.66 -40.73 -83.33
CA ARG A 74 -30.61 -42.14 -83.67
C ARG A 74 -29.19 -42.59 -83.35
N LEU A 75 -28.99 -43.11 -82.14
CA LEU A 75 -27.82 -43.91 -81.76
C LEU A 75 -27.48 -44.77 -82.97
N LYS A 76 -26.30 -44.54 -83.56
CA LYS A 76 -25.82 -45.30 -84.72
C LYS A 76 -25.69 -46.75 -84.26
N LEU A 77 -26.72 -47.55 -84.55
CA LEU A 77 -26.80 -48.94 -84.09
C LEU A 77 -25.63 -49.73 -84.70
N VAL A 78 -24.75 -50.25 -83.85
CA VAL A 78 -23.65 -51.13 -84.27
C VAL A 78 -24.18 -52.56 -84.24
N LEU A 79 -24.31 -53.19 -85.41
CA LEU A 79 -24.68 -54.60 -85.50
C LEU A 79 -23.43 -55.47 -85.37
N THR A 80 -23.46 -56.41 -84.43
CA THR A 80 -22.35 -57.31 -84.10
C THR A 80 -22.77 -58.77 -84.09
N SER A 81 -21.79 -59.68 -84.08
CA SER A 81 -21.93 -61.13 -83.91
C SER A 81 -21.45 -61.55 -82.52
N LEU A 82 -21.91 -62.71 -82.03
CA LEU A 82 -21.50 -63.25 -80.72
C LEU A 82 -20.18 -64.03 -80.76
N ASP A 83 -19.72 -64.47 -81.94
CA ASP A 83 -18.49 -65.29 -82.10
C ASP A 83 -17.23 -64.46 -82.43
N GLY A 84 -17.19 -63.17 -82.08
CA GLY A 84 -16.02 -62.33 -82.29
C GLY A 84 -14.90 -62.57 -81.27
N ASP A 85 -13.68 -62.09 -81.57
CA ASP A 85 -12.50 -62.22 -80.69
C ASP A 85 -12.74 -61.72 -79.26
N VAL A 86 -13.56 -60.67 -79.11
CA VAL A 86 -14.10 -60.21 -77.83
C VAL A 86 -15.62 -60.28 -77.92
N PRO A 87 -16.26 -61.35 -77.40
CA PRO A 87 -17.70 -61.51 -77.49
C PRO A 87 -18.40 -60.43 -76.62
N PRO A 88 -19.44 -59.76 -77.15
CA PRO A 88 -20.15 -58.75 -76.40
C PRO A 88 -20.91 -59.39 -75.23
N CYS A 89 -20.97 -58.68 -74.12
CA CYS A 89 -21.57 -59.15 -72.88
C CYS A 89 -22.92 -58.46 -72.61
N LEU A 90 -23.69 -59.00 -71.67
CA LEU A 90 -24.87 -58.33 -71.13
C LEU A 90 -24.49 -57.42 -69.94
N PRO A 91 -25.14 -56.25 -69.78
CA PRO A 91 -24.97 -55.42 -68.59
C PRO A 91 -25.52 -56.13 -67.32
N PRO A 92 -25.09 -55.72 -66.12
CA PRO A 92 -25.55 -56.30 -64.86
C PRO A 92 -27.09 -56.24 -64.69
N LEU A 93 -27.64 -57.20 -63.93
CA LEU A 93 -29.06 -57.23 -63.54
C LEU A 93 -29.29 -56.26 -62.37
N GLY A 94 -30.32 -55.41 -62.46
CA GLY A 94 -30.75 -54.55 -61.35
C GLY A 94 -30.57 -53.04 -61.57
N THR A 95 -29.90 -52.63 -62.65
CA THR A 95 -29.85 -51.22 -63.04
C THR A 95 -31.11 -50.87 -63.82
N LEU A 96 -31.90 -49.90 -63.34
CA LEU A 96 -32.70 -49.06 -64.24
C LEU A 96 -31.73 -48.57 -65.31
N ASP A 97 -32.00 -48.90 -66.59
CA ASP A 97 -31.19 -48.61 -67.80
C ASP A 97 -29.81 -47.96 -67.51
N PRO A 98 -28.71 -48.74 -67.42
CA PRO A 98 -27.39 -48.15 -67.14
C PRO A 98 -27.11 -47.08 -68.18
N ASP A 99 -26.61 -45.92 -67.73
CA ASP A 99 -26.39 -44.76 -68.61
C ASP A 99 -25.63 -45.21 -69.87
N PRO A 100 -26.16 -44.95 -71.09
CA PRO A 100 -25.50 -45.31 -72.34
C PRO A 100 -24.04 -44.84 -72.42
N ALA A 101 -23.63 -43.80 -71.68
CA ALA A 101 -22.25 -43.34 -71.60
C ALA A 101 -21.28 -44.35 -70.96
N LEU A 102 -21.78 -45.24 -70.09
CA LEU A 102 -20.99 -46.29 -69.43
C LEU A 102 -20.86 -47.55 -70.30
N LEU A 103 -21.81 -47.72 -71.24
CA LEU A 103 -21.96 -48.86 -72.12
C LEU A 103 -21.31 -48.58 -73.48
N GLY A 104 -20.30 -49.37 -73.86
CA GLY A 104 -19.67 -49.31 -75.19
C GLY A 104 -20.03 -50.50 -76.08
N PRO A 105 -19.37 -50.69 -77.24
CA PRO A 105 -19.66 -51.77 -78.19
C PRO A 105 -19.41 -53.18 -77.65
N GLY A 106 -18.74 -53.29 -76.49
CA GLY A 106 -18.64 -54.53 -75.75
C GLY A 106 -19.92 -54.98 -75.04
N PHE A 107 -21.00 -54.18 -75.04
CA PHE A 107 -22.28 -54.52 -74.41
C PHE A 107 -23.41 -54.63 -75.45
N LEU A 108 -24.26 -55.65 -75.28
CA LEU A 108 -25.45 -55.85 -76.11
C LEU A 108 -26.64 -55.04 -75.62
N ARG A 109 -27.36 -54.43 -76.57
CA ARG A 109 -28.68 -53.83 -76.37
C ARG A 109 -29.77 -54.86 -76.65
N VAL A 110 -30.50 -55.20 -75.61
CA VAL A 110 -31.60 -56.15 -75.64
C VAL A 110 -32.94 -55.42 -75.81
N ALA A 111 -33.90 -56.00 -76.53
CA ALA A 111 -35.23 -55.41 -76.71
C ALA A 111 -36.16 -55.67 -75.51
N ASP A 112 -36.05 -56.83 -74.86
CA ASP A 112 -36.91 -57.24 -73.75
C ASP A 112 -36.23 -58.27 -72.82
N PRO A 113 -36.76 -58.52 -71.61
CA PRO A 113 -36.18 -59.46 -70.66
C PRO A 113 -36.14 -60.92 -71.13
N GLU A 114 -37.06 -61.33 -72.02
CA GLU A 114 -37.05 -62.70 -72.56
C GLU A 114 -35.87 -62.90 -73.50
N GLU A 115 -35.58 -61.90 -74.34
CA GLU A 115 -34.41 -61.88 -75.21
C GLU A 115 -33.11 -61.99 -74.40
N ALA A 116 -32.98 -61.24 -73.29
CA ALA A 116 -31.82 -61.31 -72.40
C ALA A 116 -31.65 -62.72 -71.81
N HIS A 117 -32.75 -63.34 -71.38
CA HIS A 117 -32.74 -64.68 -70.80
C HIS A 117 -32.29 -65.73 -71.83
N VAL A 118 -32.74 -65.64 -73.08
CA VAL A 118 -32.33 -66.56 -74.16
C VAL A 118 -30.85 -66.35 -74.52
N LEU A 119 -30.38 -65.10 -74.58
CA LEU A 119 -28.96 -64.79 -74.82
C LEU A 119 -28.06 -65.40 -73.75
N GLU A 120 -28.43 -65.28 -72.48
CA GLU A 120 -27.65 -65.76 -71.34
C GLU A 120 -27.69 -67.29 -71.22
N THR A 121 -28.88 -67.90 -71.25
CA THR A 121 -29.06 -69.35 -70.98
C THR A 121 -28.85 -70.24 -72.20
N CYS A 122 -29.23 -69.80 -73.39
CA CYS A 122 -29.22 -70.63 -74.60
C CYS A 122 -28.04 -70.32 -75.52
N LEU A 123 -27.59 -69.06 -75.58
CA LEU A 123 -26.45 -68.64 -76.40
C LEU A 123 -25.15 -68.43 -75.59
N GLY A 124 -25.21 -68.52 -74.26
CA GLY A 124 -24.01 -68.43 -73.40
C GLY A 124 -23.37 -67.05 -73.39
N VAL A 125 -24.14 -66.00 -73.67
CA VAL A 125 -23.66 -64.62 -73.54
C VAL A 125 -23.42 -64.32 -72.07
N ARG A 126 -22.18 -63.97 -71.72
CA ARG A 126 -21.80 -63.67 -70.34
C ARG A 126 -22.44 -62.36 -69.89
N ARG A 127 -23.02 -62.35 -68.69
CA ARG A 127 -23.42 -61.13 -67.99
C ARG A 127 -22.29 -60.64 -67.09
N VAL A 128 -21.98 -59.35 -67.19
CA VAL A 128 -20.96 -58.73 -66.31
C VAL A 128 -21.57 -58.55 -64.92
N SER A 129 -20.85 -58.97 -63.87
CA SER A 129 -21.26 -58.73 -62.48
C SER A 129 -21.21 -57.23 -62.15
N PRO A 130 -22.05 -56.72 -61.23
CA PRO A 130 -21.99 -55.31 -60.80
C PRO A 130 -20.59 -54.84 -60.35
N ALA A 131 -19.84 -55.66 -59.59
CA ALA A 131 -18.49 -55.33 -59.14
C ALA A 131 -17.48 -55.15 -60.29
N SER A 132 -17.37 -56.13 -61.19
CA SER A 132 -16.52 -56.03 -62.38
C SER A 132 -16.94 -54.89 -63.33
N PHE A 133 -18.25 -54.59 -63.41
CA PHE A 133 -18.75 -53.47 -64.20
C PHE A 133 -18.28 -52.13 -63.62
N LEU A 134 -18.45 -51.92 -62.31
CA LEU A 134 -18.01 -50.72 -61.61
C LEU A 134 -16.50 -50.50 -61.77
N GLU A 135 -15.70 -51.55 -61.55
CA GLU A 135 -14.24 -51.48 -61.66
C GLU A 135 -13.76 -51.10 -63.08
N THR A 136 -14.22 -51.85 -64.09
CA THR A 136 -13.69 -51.71 -65.46
C THR A 136 -14.30 -50.56 -66.25
N ARG A 137 -15.54 -50.15 -65.92
CA ARG A 137 -16.28 -49.15 -66.71
C ARG A 137 -16.42 -47.80 -66.02
N VAL A 138 -16.31 -47.74 -64.69
CA VAL A 138 -16.45 -46.51 -63.91
C VAL A 138 -15.11 -46.12 -63.28
N LEU A 139 -14.58 -46.93 -62.35
CA LEU A 139 -13.37 -46.58 -61.59
C LEU A 139 -12.12 -46.44 -62.47
N ALA A 140 -11.97 -47.27 -63.50
CA ALA A 140 -10.85 -47.16 -64.45
C ALA A 140 -10.95 -45.96 -65.41
N ARG A 141 -12.08 -45.22 -65.40
CA ARG A 141 -12.40 -44.18 -66.40
C ARG A 141 -12.92 -42.88 -65.76
N LEU A 142 -12.65 -42.63 -64.47
CA LEU A 142 -13.20 -41.50 -63.72
C LEU A 142 -13.04 -40.14 -64.45
N ASP A 143 -11.85 -39.88 -65.02
CA ASP A 143 -11.55 -38.61 -65.70
C ASP A 143 -12.18 -38.48 -67.10
N ALA A 144 -12.61 -39.60 -67.70
CA ALA A 144 -13.13 -39.67 -69.06
C ALA A 144 -14.66 -39.73 -69.13
N LEU A 145 -15.35 -39.79 -67.99
CA LEU A 145 -16.80 -39.92 -67.91
C LEU A 145 -17.49 -38.57 -67.70
N PRO A 146 -18.69 -38.34 -68.29
CA PRO A 146 -19.49 -37.17 -68.00
C PRO A 146 -19.84 -37.09 -66.51
N PRO A 147 -19.79 -35.91 -65.87
CA PRO A 147 -20.07 -35.75 -64.44
C PRO A 147 -21.38 -36.39 -63.98
N ARG A 148 -22.47 -36.21 -64.73
CA ARG A 148 -23.79 -36.79 -64.40
C ARG A 148 -23.78 -38.32 -64.41
N ALA A 149 -23.23 -38.92 -65.47
CA ALA A 149 -23.14 -40.37 -65.60
C ALA A 149 -22.24 -41.00 -64.52
N LEU A 150 -21.17 -40.29 -64.15
CA LEU A 150 -20.28 -40.69 -63.07
C LEU A 150 -20.98 -40.61 -61.70
N ASP A 151 -21.67 -39.50 -61.42
CA ASP A 151 -22.38 -39.30 -60.15
C ASP A 151 -23.48 -40.34 -59.97
N ASP A 152 -24.30 -40.59 -60.99
CA ASP A 152 -25.37 -41.61 -60.95
C ASP A 152 -24.79 -43.02 -60.72
N ALA A 153 -23.71 -43.37 -61.41
CA ALA A 153 -23.05 -44.67 -61.26
C ALA A 153 -22.46 -44.85 -59.86
N MET A 154 -21.80 -43.82 -59.33
CA MET A 154 -21.19 -43.88 -58.01
C MET A 154 -22.23 -43.83 -56.89
N LEU A 155 -23.32 -43.07 -57.03
CA LEU A 155 -24.44 -43.10 -56.08
C LEU A 155 -25.07 -44.49 -56.04
N GLU A 156 -25.24 -45.16 -57.17
CA GLU A 156 -25.76 -46.53 -57.21
C GLU A 156 -24.78 -47.54 -56.60
N ALA A 157 -23.47 -47.35 -56.82
CA ALA A 157 -22.44 -48.13 -56.16
C ALA A 157 -22.46 -47.98 -54.63
N LEU A 158 -22.69 -46.75 -54.13
CA LEU A 158 -22.85 -46.49 -52.70
C LEU A 158 -24.12 -47.15 -52.13
N ARG A 159 -25.26 -47.07 -52.84
CA ARG A 159 -26.51 -47.74 -52.42
C ARG A 159 -26.40 -49.26 -52.36
N THR A 160 -25.63 -49.85 -53.27
CA THR A 160 -25.46 -51.31 -53.39
C THR A 160 -24.16 -51.83 -52.75
N LEU A 161 -23.44 -50.98 -51.99
CA LEU A 161 -22.11 -51.28 -51.45
C LEU A 161 -22.05 -52.58 -50.65
N GLY A 162 -23.09 -52.89 -49.85
CA GLY A 162 -23.15 -54.15 -49.09
C GLY A 162 -23.13 -55.39 -49.99
N SER A 163 -23.89 -55.37 -51.10
CA SER A 163 -23.90 -56.45 -52.09
C SER A 163 -22.56 -56.53 -52.84
N LEU A 164 -21.99 -55.39 -53.22
CA LEU A 164 -20.68 -55.31 -53.88
C LEU A 164 -19.56 -55.88 -53.00
N THR A 165 -19.59 -55.57 -51.71
CA THR A 165 -18.60 -56.04 -50.71
C THR A 165 -18.66 -57.55 -50.50
N HIS A 166 -19.87 -58.15 -50.53
CA HIS A 166 -20.02 -59.60 -50.44
C HIS A 166 -19.40 -60.33 -51.64
N HIS A 167 -19.35 -59.70 -52.81
CA HIS A 167 -18.79 -60.28 -54.03
C HIS A 167 -17.29 -59.97 -54.21
N ASP A 168 -16.82 -58.79 -53.79
CA ASP A 168 -15.42 -58.38 -53.79
C ASP A 168 -15.11 -57.59 -52.51
N GLY A 169 -14.36 -58.22 -51.60
CA GLY A 169 -14.00 -57.64 -50.30
C GLY A 169 -13.06 -56.43 -50.39
N GLU A 170 -12.36 -56.23 -51.52
CA GLU A 170 -11.49 -55.07 -51.74
C GLU A 170 -12.24 -53.88 -52.35
N MET A 171 -13.47 -54.09 -52.83
CA MET A 171 -14.27 -53.06 -53.49
C MET A 171 -14.45 -51.79 -52.63
N PRO A 172 -14.74 -51.86 -51.32
CA PRO A 172 -14.84 -50.67 -50.47
C PRO A 172 -13.53 -49.87 -50.42
N ALA A 173 -12.38 -50.54 -50.36
CA ALA A 173 -11.08 -49.87 -50.33
C ALA A 173 -10.77 -49.18 -51.67
N ARG A 174 -11.16 -49.78 -52.80
CA ARG A 174 -11.01 -49.16 -54.12
C ARG A 174 -11.92 -47.94 -54.28
N ILE A 175 -13.19 -48.03 -53.85
CA ILE A 175 -14.13 -46.90 -53.87
C ILE A 175 -13.66 -45.77 -52.93
N ALA A 176 -13.16 -46.12 -51.74
CA ALA A 176 -12.67 -45.15 -50.75
C ALA A 176 -11.50 -44.28 -51.25
N ASN A 177 -10.69 -44.80 -52.18
CA ASN A 177 -9.53 -44.11 -52.76
C ASN A 177 -9.82 -43.46 -54.13
N ALA A 178 -11.00 -43.70 -54.71
CA ALA A 178 -11.36 -43.18 -56.02
C ALA A 178 -11.82 -41.71 -55.94
N PRO A 179 -11.25 -40.77 -56.74
CA PRO A 179 -11.62 -39.36 -56.70
C PRO A 179 -12.92 -39.08 -57.46
N PHE A 180 -14.05 -39.46 -56.89
CA PHE A 180 -15.37 -39.25 -57.51
C PHE A 180 -16.26 -38.26 -56.77
N VAL A 181 -16.04 -37.99 -55.48
CA VAL A 181 -16.93 -37.12 -54.70
C VAL A 181 -16.66 -35.66 -55.06
N ALA A 182 -17.67 -34.97 -55.58
CA ALA A 182 -17.57 -33.55 -55.91
C ALA A 182 -17.53 -32.67 -54.65
N THR A 183 -16.72 -31.62 -54.67
CA THR A 183 -16.71 -30.52 -53.69
C THR A 183 -17.29 -29.25 -54.33
N ALA A 184 -17.70 -28.25 -53.53
CA ALA A 184 -18.36 -27.05 -54.06
C ALA A 184 -17.42 -26.18 -54.92
N SER A 185 -16.10 -26.32 -54.76
CA SER A 185 -15.08 -25.72 -55.63
C SER A 185 -14.99 -26.34 -57.03
N GLY A 186 -15.74 -27.42 -57.30
CA GLY A 186 -15.71 -28.15 -58.57
C GLY A 186 -14.62 -29.23 -58.65
N ARG A 187 -13.82 -29.41 -57.60
CA ARG A 187 -12.84 -30.49 -57.49
C ARG A 187 -13.53 -31.82 -57.18
N ARG A 188 -13.00 -32.93 -57.71
CA ARG A 188 -13.35 -34.29 -57.27
C ARG A 188 -12.27 -34.85 -56.36
N ALA A 189 -12.69 -35.42 -55.25
CA ALA A 189 -11.79 -35.94 -54.22
C ALA A 189 -12.23 -37.35 -53.78
N PRO A 190 -11.29 -38.17 -53.30
CA PRO A 190 -11.63 -39.46 -52.72
C PRO A 190 -12.31 -39.28 -51.36
N PRO A 191 -13.28 -40.15 -51.01
CA PRO A 191 -13.98 -40.09 -49.73
C PRO A 191 -13.05 -39.96 -48.52
N ASN A 192 -11.91 -40.65 -48.52
CA ASN A 192 -10.97 -40.67 -47.40
C ASN A 192 -10.11 -39.40 -47.22
N VAL A 193 -10.22 -38.43 -48.13
CA VAL A 193 -9.56 -37.12 -48.02
C VAL A 193 -10.52 -36.05 -47.53
N LEU A 194 -11.83 -36.25 -47.70
CA LEU A 194 -12.88 -35.33 -47.29
C LEU A 194 -13.25 -35.50 -45.80
N TYR A 195 -13.83 -34.44 -45.22
CA TYR A 195 -14.31 -34.43 -43.85
C TYR A 195 -15.82 -34.66 -43.79
N ASP A 196 -16.30 -35.27 -42.71
CA ASP A 196 -17.74 -35.50 -42.52
C ASP A 196 -18.43 -34.17 -42.09
N PRO A 197 -19.30 -33.56 -42.93
CA PRO A 197 -19.94 -32.28 -42.63
C PRO A 197 -20.96 -32.38 -41.48
N ARG A 198 -21.33 -33.59 -41.06
CA ARG A 198 -22.26 -33.82 -39.94
C ARG A 198 -21.60 -33.67 -38.57
N VAL A 199 -20.26 -33.54 -38.52
CA VAL A 199 -19.53 -33.24 -37.27
C VAL A 199 -19.49 -31.72 -37.11
N PRO A 200 -20.28 -31.12 -36.20
CA PRO A 200 -20.45 -29.66 -36.13
C PRO A 200 -19.15 -28.91 -35.88
N GLU A 201 -18.24 -29.50 -35.09
CA GLU A 201 -16.94 -28.91 -34.76
C GLU A 201 -16.01 -28.83 -35.98
N LEU A 202 -16.04 -29.84 -36.85
CA LEU A 202 -15.27 -29.86 -38.10
C LEU A 202 -15.84 -28.88 -39.12
N ALA A 203 -17.16 -28.87 -39.27
CA ALA A 203 -17.88 -27.92 -40.13
C ALA A 203 -17.59 -26.47 -39.72
N ALA A 204 -17.56 -26.18 -38.42
CA ALA A 204 -17.22 -24.87 -37.90
C ALA A 204 -15.74 -24.51 -38.14
N LEU A 205 -14.80 -25.43 -37.89
CA LEU A 205 -13.36 -25.19 -38.02
C LEU A 205 -12.96 -24.92 -39.48
N LEU A 206 -13.50 -25.70 -40.41
CA LEU A 206 -13.16 -25.67 -41.84
C LEU A 206 -14.12 -24.78 -42.66
N LYS A 207 -14.92 -23.94 -42.01
CA LYS A 207 -15.91 -23.07 -42.68
C LYS A 207 -15.28 -22.23 -43.80
N ALA A 208 -14.07 -21.73 -43.59
CA ALA A 208 -13.34 -20.93 -44.58
C ALA A 208 -12.85 -21.72 -45.81
N SER A 209 -12.72 -23.04 -45.70
CA SER A 209 -12.32 -23.95 -46.76
C SER A 209 -13.43 -24.96 -47.09
N ALA A 210 -14.68 -24.64 -46.75
CA ALA A 210 -15.80 -25.57 -46.84
C ALA A 210 -15.98 -26.10 -48.27
N ASP A 211 -15.75 -25.24 -49.26
CA ASP A 211 -15.91 -25.54 -50.68
C ASP A 211 -14.96 -26.63 -51.20
N GLU A 212 -13.84 -26.87 -50.50
CA GLU A 212 -12.85 -27.89 -50.85
C GLU A 212 -12.80 -29.07 -49.86
N SER A 213 -13.39 -28.90 -48.67
CA SER A 213 -13.20 -29.81 -47.53
C SER A 213 -14.36 -30.79 -47.35
N PHE A 214 -15.54 -30.48 -47.90
CA PHE A 214 -16.76 -31.26 -47.71
C PHE A 214 -17.35 -31.76 -49.04
N PRO A 215 -18.06 -32.91 -49.02
CA PRO A 215 -18.89 -33.35 -50.15
C PRO A 215 -19.95 -32.30 -50.51
N ALA A 216 -20.16 -32.08 -51.81
CA ALA A 216 -21.21 -31.22 -52.37
C ALA A 216 -22.32 -32.06 -53.05
N PRO A 217 -23.49 -31.47 -53.36
CA PRO A 217 -24.54 -32.16 -54.08
C PRO A 217 -24.05 -32.85 -55.37
N PRO A 218 -24.45 -34.10 -55.66
CA PRO A 218 -25.48 -34.90 -54.96
C PRO A 218 -24.94 -35.80 -53.82
N PHE A 219 -23.69 -35.65 -53.40
CA PHE A 219 -23.05 -36.52 -52.38
C PHE A 219 -23.24 -36.03 -50.93
N ASP A 220 -23.94 -34.92 -50.72
CA ASP A 220 -24.24 -34.32 -49.42
C ASP A 220 -25.51 -34.91 -48.76
N ASP A 221 -26.21 -35.84 -49.41
CA ASP A 221 -27.37 -36.53 -48.84
C ASP A 221 -27.01 -37.32 -47.56
N PRO A 222 -27.83 -37.27 -46.49
CA PRO A 222 -27.52 -37.93 -45.21
C PRO A 222 -27.21 -39.43 -45.30
N ASN A 223 -27.89 -40.19 -46.17
CA ASN A 223 -27.66 -41.64 -46.33
C ASN A 223 -26.37 -41.91 -47.10
N VAL A 224 -26.08 -41.05 -48.08
CA VAL A 224 -24.83 -41.10 -48.85
C VAL A 224 -23.65 -40.77 -47.94
N LEU A 225 -23.76 -39.73 -47.12
CA LEU A 225 -22.75 -39.36 -46.12
C LEU A 225 -22.52 -40.47 -45.09
N GLU A 226 -23.55 -41.23 -44.67
CA GLU A 226 -23.35 -42.39 -43.79
C GLU A 226 -22.47 -43.46 -44.45
N THR A 227 -22.74 -43.75 -45.73
CA THR A 227 -21.98 -44.71 -46.51
C THR A 227 -20.54 -44.23 -46.75
N LEU A 228 -20.36 -42.96 -47.13
CA LEU A 228 -19.05 -42.32 -47.30
C LEU A 228 -18.25 -42.29 -45.98
N SER A 229 -18.92 -42.13 -44.84
CA SER A 229 -18.31 -42.18 -43.50
C SER A 229 -17.77 -43.59 -43.21
N GLY A 230 -18.50 -44.63 -43.62
CA GLY A 230 -18.04 -46.03 -43.60
C GLY A 230 -16.87 -46.30 -44.56
N LEU A 231 -16.73 -45.52 -45.63
CA LEU A 231 -15.63 -45.58 -46.60
C LEU A 231 -14.41 -44.74 -46.20
N GLY A 232 -14.41 -44.15 -45.00
CA GLY A 232 -13.22 -43.51 -44.43
C GLY A 232 -13.18 -41.98 -44.51
N MET A 233 -14.31 -41.28 -44.71
CA MET A 233 -14.35 -39.83 -44.48
C MET A 233 -13.76 -39.48 -43.11
N ARG A 234 -12.95 -38.42 -43.10
CA ARG A 234 -12.20 -38.02 -41.91
C ARG A 234 -13.14 -37.45 -40.86
N LYS A 235 -13.03 -38.01 -39.65
CA LYS A 235 -13.69 -37.52 -38.43
C LYS A 235 -12.73 -36.74 -37.51
N SER A 236 -11.48 -36.57 -37.91
CA SER A 236 -10.45 -35.79 -37.22
C SER A 236 -9.62 -35.00 -38.24
N VAL A 237 -9.17 -33.80 -37.84
CA VAL A 237 -8.31 -32.92 -38.65
C VAL A 237 -6.85 -33.06 -38.24
N THR A 238 -5.95 -32.66 -39.14
CA THR A 238 -4.50 -32.66 -38.90
C THR A 238 -4.06 -31.40 -38.14
N ARG A 239 -2.87 -31.44 -37.54
CA ARG A 239 -2.23 -30.27 -36.91
C ARG A 239 -2.11 -29.08 -37.87
N ALA A 240 -1.77 -29.35 -39.14
CA ALA A 240 -1.67 -28.31 -40.17
C ALA A 240 -3.02 -27.61 -40.40
N ALA A 241 -4.11 -28.37 -40.55
CA ALA A 241 -5.44 -27.80 -40.75
C ALA A 241 -5.92 -26.93 -39.58
N VAL A 242 -5.62 -27.32 -38.33
CA VAL A 242 -5.93 -26.52 -37.15
C VAL A 242 -5.10 -25.22 -37.14
N LEU A 243 -3.83 -25.28 -37.50
CA LEU A 243 -2.97 -24.10 -37.59
C LEU A 243 -3.42 -23.15 -38.69
N ASP A 244 -3.79 -23.66 -39.87
CA ASP A 244 -4.31 -22.87 -40.98
C ASP A 244 -5.63 -22.19 -40.61
N ALA A 245 -6.51 -22.90 -39.89
CA ALA A 245 -7.75 -22.32 -39.35
C ALA A 245 -7.48 -21.19 -38.34
N ALA A 246 -6.44 -21.30 -37.52
CA ALA A 246 -6.01 -20.25 -36.59
C ALA A 246 -5.40 -19.04 -37.31
N VAL A 247 -4.53 -19.26 -38.30
CA VAL A 247 -3.97 -18.20 -39.15
C VAL A 247 -5.07 -17.49 -39.95
N ASN A 248 -6.09 -18.22 -40.39
CA ASN A 248 -7.24 -17.62 -41.04
C ASN A 248 -8.06 -16.73 -40.08
N ALA A 249 -8.18 -17.10 -38.79
CA ALA A 249 -8.81 -16.23 -37.80
C ALA A 249 -8.05 -14.90 -37.66
N GLU A 250 -6.72 -14.94 -37.60
CA GLU A 250 -5.85 -13.75 -37.57
C GLU A 250 -6.02 -12.90 -38.84
N ARG A 251 -6.06 -13.52 -40.01
CA ARG A 251 -6.28 -12.82 -41.29
C ARG A 251 -7.66 -12.14 -41.34
N LEU A 252 -8.70 -12.82 -40.87
CA LEU A 252 -10.06 -12.28 -40.83
C LEU A 252 -10.17 -11.06 -39.91
N LEU A 253 -9.28 -10.90 -38.91
CA LEU A 253 -9.31 -9.77 -37.99
C LEU A 253 -9.22 -8.41 -38.73
N ALA A 254 -8.55 -8.37 -39.88
CA ALA A 254 -8.41 -7.17 -40.69
C ALA A 254 -9.67 -6.80 -41.50
N THR A 255 -10.59 -7.75 -41.72
CA THR A 255 -11.74 -7.57 -42.63
C THR A 255 -13.09 -7.76 -41.93
N ASP A 256 -13.20 -8.70 -41.00
CA ASP A 256 -14.42 -9.06 -40.28
C ASP A 256 -14.07 -9.61 -38.89
N SER A 257 -14.15 -8.74 -37.89
CA SER A 257 -13.82 -9.07 -36.50
C SER A 257 -14.79 -10.10 -35.88
N ALA A 258 -16.05 -10.13 -36.32
CA ALA A 258 -17.04 -11.09 -35.86
C ALA A 258 -16.76 -12.49 -36.43
N ALA A 259 -16.43 -12.58 -37.73
CA ALA A 259 -15.99 -13.83 -38.35
C ALA A 259 -14.66 -14.33 -37.75
N ALA A 260 -13.72 -13.43 -37.46
CA ALA A 260 -12.47 -13.76 -36.77
C ALA A 260 -12.73 -14.38 -35.38
N LYS A 261 -13.64 -13.78 -34.58
CA LYS A 261 -14.07 -14.30 -33.28
C LYS A 261 -14.71 -15.68 -33.42
N GLN A 262 -15.61 -15.86 -34.40
CA GLN A 262 -16.25 -17.15 -34.66
C GLN A 262 -15.25 -18.24 -35.07
N GLN A 263 -14.29 -17.90 -35.94
CA GLN A 263 -13.24 -18.83 -36.36
C GLN A 263 -12.33 -19.21 -35.19
N GLY A 264 -11.91 -18.24 -34.38
CA GLY A 264 -11.14 -18.48 -33.16
C GLY A 264 -11.87 -19.37 -32.15
N LEU A 265 -13.17 -19.15 -31.96
CA LEU A 265 -14.02 -20.00 -31.12
C LEU A 265 -14.16 -21.43 -31.68
N ALA A 266 -14.23 -21.59 -33.00
CA ALA A 266 -14.24 -22.92 -33.63
C ALA A 266 -12.93 -23.68 -33.39
N VAL A 267 -11.78 -22.99 -33.50
CA VAL A 267 -10.46 -23.56 -33.15
C VAL A 267 -10.43 -24.00 -31.68
N LEU A 268 -10.87 -23.13 -30.75
CA LEU A 268 -10.89 -23.44 -29.32
C LEU A 268 -11.77 -24.66 -29.02
N ARG A 269 -13.02 -24.66 -29.49
CA ARG A 269 -13.99 -25.75 -29.28
C ARG A 269 -13.50 -27.07 -29.83
N TYR A 270 -12.87 -27.06 -31.01
CA TYR A 270 -12.31 -28.28 -31.58
C TYR A 270 -11.17 -28.83 -30.70
N LEU A 271 -10.24 -27.98 -30.26
CA LEU A 271 -9.13 -28.38 -29.38
C LEU A 271 -9.60 -28.92 -28.02
N GLU A 272 -10.77 -28.49 -27.54
CA GLU A 272 -11.39 -29.00 -26.32
C GLU A 272 -12.02 -30.40 -26.48
N THR A 273 -12.24 -30.87 -27.70
CA THR A 273 -12.70 -32.25 -27.93
C THR A 273 -11.60 -33.27 -27.62
N PRO A 274 -11.94 -34.54 -27.32
CA PRO A 274 -10.94 -35.59 -27.11
C PRO A 274 -9.98 -35.77 -28.30
N GLU A 275 -10.44 -35.60 -29.53
CA GLU A 275 -9.60 -35.72 -30.73
C GLU A 275 -8.68 -34.51 -30.91
N GLY A 276 -9.19 -33.28 -30.69
CA GLY A 276 -8.37 -32.07 -30.72
C GLY A 276 -7.29 -32.05 -29.63
N ALA A 277 -7.63 -32.50 -28.42
CA ALA A 277 -6.67 -32.59 -27.31
C ALA A 277 -5.52 -33.59 -27.57
N LYS A 278 -5.77 -34.66 -28.34
CA LYS A 278 -4.71 -35.58 -28.78
C LYS A 278 -3.69 -34.89 -29.69
N LEU A 279 -4.12 -33.92 -30.52
CA LEU A 279 -3.19 -33.17 -31.38
C LEU A 279 -2.20 -32.32 -30.57
N LEU A 280 -2.61 -31.88 -29.37
CA LEU A 280 -1.80 -31.15 -28.39
C LEU A 280 -0.93 -32.06 -27.51
N SER A 281 -1.05 -33.39 -27.66
CA SER A 281 -0.23 -34.36 -26.95
C SER A 281 1.00 -34.75 -27.79
N PRO A 282 2.16 -35.05 -27.16
CA PRO A 282 3.36 -35.46 -27.88
C PRO A 282 3.12 -36.74 -28.68
N ASP A 283 3.76 -36.85 -29.85
CA ASP A 283 3.62 -38.01 -30.73
C ASP A 283 4.08 -39.29 -30.02
N SER A 284 3.22 -40.31 -30.01
CA SER A 284 3.49 -41.60 -29.38
C SER A 284 4.46 -42.46 -30.18
N SER A 285 5.70 -42.00 -30.41
CA SER A 285 6.81 -42.84 -30.86
C SER A 285 8.19 -42.24 -30.56
N ALA A 286 8.58 -42.22 -29.28
CA ALA A 286 9.98 -42.39 -28.91
C ALA A 286 10.04 -42.92 -27.47
N LYS A 287 10.45 -44.19 -27.32
CA LYS A 287 10.97 -44.68 -26.03
C LYS A 287 12.30 -43.98 -25.75
N THR A 288 12.28 -42.74 -25.30
CA THR A 288 13.42 -42.11 -24.64
C THR A 288 13.25 -42.28 -23.14
N LYS A 289 14.18 -43.02 -22.52
CA LYS A 289 14.26 -43.21 -21.07
C LYS A 289 14.40 -41.83 -20.42
N SER A 290 13.34 -41.34 -19.79
CA SER A 290 13.40 -40.16 -18.93
C SER A 290 14.12 -40.52 -17.62
N LEU A 291 15.18 -39.76 -17.34
CA LEU A 291 15.97 -39.76 -16.10
C LEU A 291 15.36 -38.88 -14.99
N PHE A 292 14.11 -38.43 -15.12
CA PHE A 292 13.46 -37.50 -14.17
C PHE A 292 12.43 -38.17 -13.22
N GLY A 293 12.60 -39.47 -12.95
CA GLY A 293 11.72 -40.27 -12.09
C GLY A 293 12.24 -40.52 -10.67
N SER A 294 13.18 -39.73 -10.16
CA SER A 294 13.67 -39.85 -8.78
C SER A 294 13.83 -38.45 -8.19
N LEU A 295 12.80 -38.00 -7.47
CA LEU A 295 12.91 -37.00 -6.39
C LEU A 295 11.62 -36.82 -5.57
N PHE A 296 10.49 -37.44 -5.92
CA PHE A 296 9.30 -37.46 -5.06
C PHE A 296 8.64 -38.84 -5.01
N SER A 297 9.13 -39.70 -4.12
CA SER A 297 8.32 -40.73 -3.46
C SER A 297 9.07 -41.25 -2.25
N SER A 298 8.48 -41.03 -1.08
CA SER A 298 8.91 -41.46 0.23
C SER A 298 8.73 -42.98 0.44
N SER A 299 9.61 -43.52 1.28
CA SER A 299 9.60 -44.77 2.06
C SER A 299 8.23 -45.49 2.14
N SER A 300 8.09 -46.82 2.02
CA SER A 300 8.88 -47.89 2.64
C SER A 300 8.50 -49.31 2.14
N SER A 301 9.46 -50.24 2.29
CA SER A 301 9.34 -51.70 2.49
C SER A 301 9.34 -52.68 1.30
N SER A 302 10.56 -53.09 0.95
CA SER A 302 11.09 -54.47 0.85
C SER A 302 10.24 -55.62 0.28
N THR A 303 10.73 -56.26 -0.78
CA THR A 303 11.22 -57.66 -0.76
C THR A 303 11.93 -58.03 -2.07
N LEU A 304 12.94 -58.89 -1.92
CA LEU A 304 13.96 -59.32 -2.89
C LEU A 304 13.50 -60.40 -3.89
N SER A 305 14.34 -60.58 -4.92
CA SER A 305 14.53 -61.79 -5.77
C SER A 305 13.83 -61.73 -7.14
N ARG A 306 14.40 -62.08 -8.30
CA ARG A 306 15.56 -62.91 -8.64
C ARG A 306 16.06 -62.59 -10.06
N LYS A 307 17.36 -62.84 -10.28
CA LYS A 307 18.18 -62.68 -11.50
C LYS A 307 17.76 -63.56 -12.71
N LYS A 308 17.95 -62.98 -13.93
CA LYS A 308 18.67 -63.49 -15.16
C LYS A 308 18.15 -64.74 -15.92
N PRO A 309 18.63 -65.04 -17.15
CA PRO A 309 19.11 -64.19 -18.27
C PRO A 309 18.71 -64.66 -19.70
N SER A 310 19.10 -63.81 -20.66
CA SER A 310 19.38 -63.94 -22.12
C SER A 310 19.51 -65.29 -22.84
N THR A 311 19.14 -65.27 -24.13
CA THR A 311 19.83 -65.84 -25.32
C THR A 311 19.33 -65.06 -26.57
N PHE A 312 20.15 -64.27 -27.31
CA PHE A 312 20.93 -64.59 -28.55
C PHE A 312 20.14 -65.44 -29.57
N VAL A 313 20.02 -65.14 -30.88
CA VAL A 313 21.05 -64.90 -31.92
C VAL A 313 20.50 -64.12 -33.14
N ASP A 314 21.41 -63.46 -33.86
CA ASP A 314 21.38 -62.72 -35.13
C ASP A 314 20.66 -63.34 -36.36
N GLY A 315 20.37 -62.47 -37.33
CA GLY A 315 20.16 -62.85 -38.74
C GLY A 315 19.89 -61.65 -39.66
N ALA A 316 20.93 -61.19 -40.38
CA ALA A 316 20.87 -60.15 -41.40
C ALA A 316 20.25 -60.66 -42.73
N GLY A 317 19.59 -59.75 -43.47
CA GLY A 317 19.15 -59.94 -44.85
C GLY A 317 18.71 -58.61 -45.47
N SER A 318 19.37 -58.20 -46.54
CA SER A 318 19.28 -56.92 -47.23
C SER A 318 18.33 -56.92 -48.44
N ASP A 319 17.60 -55.79 -48.58
CA ASP A 319 17.05 -55.14 -49.79
C ASP A 319 15.91 -55.81 -50.62
N PRO A 320 15.04 -55.04 -51.35
CA PRO A 320 15.27 -53.67 -51.86
C PRO A 320 14.11 -52.65 -51.73
N SER A 321 14.52 -51.40 -51.89
CA SER A 321 13.79 -50.19 -52.30
C SER A 321 12.42 -50.36 -52.99
N THR A 322 11.40 -49.71 -52.41
CA THR A 322 10.25 -49.17 -53.15
C THR A 322 10.16 -47.67 -52.90
N SER A 323 10.12 -46.92 -53.99
CA SER A 323 10.00 -45.49 -54.15
C SER A 323 9.13 -44.77 -53.12
N ASP A 324 9.76 -43.89 -52.34
CA ASP A 324 9.13 -42.83 -51.56
C ASP A 324 8.33 -41.89 -52.48
N VAL A 325 7.01 -41.99 -52.40
CA VAL A 325 6.13 -40.87 -52.76
C VAL A 325 6.19 -39.90 -51.59
N HIS A 326 6.61 -38.68 -51.86
CA HIS A 326 6.79 -37.58 -50.92
C HIS A 326 5.46 -37.31 -50.15
N GLU A 327 5.29 -37.91 -48.98
CA GLU A 327 4.25 -37.55 -48.02
C GLU A 327 4.66 -36.18 -47.42
N PRO A 328 3.82 -35.14 -47.49
CA PRO A 328 4.20 -33.82 -46.99
C PRO A 328 4.52 -33.92 -45.50
N THR A 329 5.69 -33.41 -45.14
CA THR A 329 6.26 -33.38 -43.77
C THR A 329 5.18 -33.18 -42.71
N LYS A 330 4.88 -34.24 -41.93
CA LYS A 330 3.99 -34.14 -40.76
C LYS A 330 4.54 -33.06 -39.82
N LEU A 331 3.74 -32.02 -39.58
CA LEU A 331 4.08 -30.97 -38.61
C LEU A 331 4.25 -31.60 -37.22
N ASP A 332 5.45 -31.48 -36.66
CA ASP A 332 5.76 -32.05 -35.35
C ASP A 332 4.98 -31.35 -34.23
N HIS A 333 4.74 -32.08 -33.14
CA HIS A 333 3.95 -31.60 -32.00
C HIS A 333 4.49 -30.30 -31.41
N GLN A 334 5.81 -30.17 -31.24
CA GLN A 334 6.41 -29.05 -30.52
C GLN A 334 6.30 -27.75 -31.34
N THR A 335 6.65 -27.82 -32.63
CA THR A 335 6.49 -26.70 -33.57
C THR A 335 5.02 -26.30 -33.73
N PHE A 336 4.10 -27.27 -33.77
CA PHE A 336 2.66 -27.00 -33.83
C PHE A 336 2.19 -26.19 -32.62
N VAL A 337 2.50 -26.63 -31.40
CA VAL A 337 2.08 -25.95 -30.17
C VAL A 337 2.74 -24.57 -30.05
N GLU A 338 4.03 -24.43 -30.37
CA GLU A 338 4.72 -23.14 -30.31
C GLU A 338 4.15 -22.11 -31.30
N LYS A 339 3.87 -22.53 -32.54
CA LYS A 339 3.23 -21.65 -33.53
C LYS A 339 1.82 -21.28 -33.09
N LEU A 340 1.02 -22.26 -32.69
CA LEU A 340 -0.37 -22.04 -32.28
C LEU A 340 -0.48 -21.13 -31.05
N ARG A 341 0.51 -21.14 -30.15
CA ARG A 341 0.62 -20.22 -29.01
C ARG A 341 0.77 -18.75 -29.40
N ARG A 342 1.42 -18.46 -30.53
CA ARG A 342 1.80 -17.10 -30.95
C ARG A 342 0.82 -16.46 -31.93
N VAL A 343 0.12 -17.26 -32.73
CA VAL A 343 -0.89 -16.79 -33.69
C VAL A 343 -2.08 -16.17 -32.94
N ILE A 344 -2.62 -15.06 -33.45
CA ILE A 344 -3.78 -14.38 -32.87
C ILE A 344 -5.07 -15.12 -33.27
N TRP A 345 -5.61 -15.96 -32.39
CA TRP A 345 -6.85 -16.69 -32.65
C TRP A 345 -7.72 -16.93 -31.41
N ALA A 346 -7.17 -16.83 -30.20
CA ALA A 346 -7.91 -17.17 -28.99
C ALA A 346 -9.00 -16.14 -28.71
N PRO A 347 -10.27 -16.55 -28.56
CA PRO A 347 -11.37 -15.63 -28.29
C PRO A 347 -11.25 -15.02 -26.89
N VAL A 348 -11.39 -13.70 -26.81
CA VAL A 348 -11.24 -12.92 -25.58
C VAL A 348 -12.49 -12.08 -25.32
N SER A 349 -12.74 -11.76 -24.05
CA SER A 349 -13.85 -10.90 -23.67
C SER A 349 -13.62 -9.47 -24.18
N THR A 350 -14.64 -8.89 -24.83
CA THR A 350 -14.64 -7.51 -25.32
C THR A 350 -15.96 -6.81 -24.94
N PRO A 351 -15.91 -5.66 -24.25
CA PRO A 351 -17.11 -5.01 -23.72
C PRO A 351 -18.04 -4.40 -24.79
N GLU A 352 -17.56 -4.10 -25.99
CA GLU A 352 -18.34 -3.40 -27.02
C GLU A 352 -19.17 -4.32 -27.93
N ILE A 353 -18.85 -5.62 -27.96
CA ILE A 353 -19.44 -6.58 -28.90
C ILE A 353 -20.42 -7.53 -28.18
N ASP A 354 -20.24 -7.77 -26.87
CA ASP A 354 -20.94 -8.83 -26.14
C ASP A 354 -22.21 -8.37 -25.38
N GLY A 355 -22.73 -7.17 -25.67
CA GLY A 355 -24.12 -6.79 -25.35
C GLY A 355 -24.48 -6.57 -23.87
N ASP A 356 -23.56 -6.71 -22.92
CA ASP A 356 -23.83 -6.44 -21.50
C ASP A 356 -23.57 -4.96 -21.15
N GLU A 357 -24.60 -4.15 -21.36
CA GLU A 357 -24.79 -2.86 -20.70
C GLU A 357 -24.99 -3.06 -19.19
N ALA A 358 -23.89 -3.24 -18.47
CA ALA A 358 -23.78 -2.80 -17.09
C ALA A 358 -22.29 -2.63 -16.77
N LYS A 359 -21.85 -1.38 -16.56
CA LYS A 359 -20.74 -1.14 -15.63
C LYS A 359 -21.19 -1.67 -14.27
N SER A 360 -21.02 -2.97 -14.02
CA SER A 360 -20.98 -3.44 -12.66
C SER A 360 -19.76 -2.75 -12.05
N ASP A 361 -19.96 -2.02 -10.94
CA ASP A 361 -18.88 -1.29 -10.26
C ASP A 361 -17.70 -2.21 -9.84
N ALA A 362 -17.87 -3.53 -9.93
CA ALA A 362 -16.91 -4.56 -9.54
C ALA A 362 -16.33 -5.35 -10.73
N SER A 363 -15.70 -4.66 -11.69
CA SER A 363 -14.91 -5.31 -12.77
C SER A 363 -13.40 -5.16 -12.50
N PRO A 364 -12.55 -6.15 -12.84
CA PRO A 364 -11.10 -6.05 -12.65
C PRO A 364 -10.48 -4.97 -13.57
N PRO A 365 -9.33 -4.36 -13.18
CA PRO A 365 -8.63 -3.36 -13.98
C PRO A 365 -8.30 -3.89 -15.37
N ARG A 366 -8.64 -3.14 -16.42
CA ARG A 366 -8.58 -3.65 -17.79
C ARG A 366 -7.21 -3.43 -18.42
N PHE A 367 -6.86 -4.32 -19.34
CA PHE A 367 -5.72 -4.17 -20.23
C PHE A 367 -5.93 -2.92 -21.08
N LYS A 368 -5.01 -1.95 -20.97
CA LYS A 368 -4.96 -0.79 -21.86
C LYS A 368 -3.77 -0.98 -22.81
N ARG A 369 -3.94 -0.66 -24.09
CA ARG A 369 -2.86 -0.70 -25.08
C ARG A 369 -1.80 0.32 -24.63
N PHE A 370 -0.55 -0.10 -24.45
CA PHE A 370 0.54 0.79 -24.09
C PHE A 370 0.75 1.78 -25.25
N ASP A 371 0.68 3.08 -24.97
CA ASP A 371 0.95 4.15 -25.92
C ASP A 371 2.46 4.23 -26.13
N SER A 372 2.96 3.63 -27.21
CA SER A 372 4.38 3.69 -27.58
C SER A 372 4.64 4.87 -28.51
N SER A 373 4.17 6.07 -28.17
CA SER A 373 4.45 7.30 -28.91
C SER A 373 5.45 8.19 -28.16
N VAL A 374 6.65 7.64 -27.93
CA VAL A 374 7.85 8.47 -27.79
C VAL A 374 8.38 8.70 -29.20
N ASP A 375 7.75 9.64 -29.91
CA ASP A 375 8.48 10.49 -30.85
C ASP A 375 7.72 11.78 -31.03
N GLY A 376 8.40 12.89 -30.71
CA GLY A 376 7.86 14.23 -30.80
C GLY A 376 7.47 14.57 -32.22
N GLY A 377 6.17 14.71 -32.45
CA GLY A 377 5.62 15.22 -33.70
C GLY A 377 4.11 15.20 -33.61
N GLY A 378 3.52 16.32 -33.21
CA GLY A 378 2.08 16.43 -33.03
C GLY A 378 1.31 15.99 -34.27
N VAL A 379 0.48 14.97 -34.12
CA VAL A 379 -0.64 14.65 -35.01
C VAL A 379 -1.75 14.00 -34.17
N ASP A 380 -2.93 14.60 -34.27
CA ASP A 380 -4.29 14.12 -33.99
C ASP A 380 -4.62 13.34 -32.70
N VAL A 381 -5.36 14.09 -31.87
CA VAL A 381 -6.28 13.65 -30.83
C VAL A 381 -7.33 12.72 -31.44
N ASP A 382 -7.20 11.40 -31.27
CA ASP A 382 -8.31 10.40 -31.26
C ASP A 382 -7.86 8.91 -31.14
N ALA A 383 -6.64 8.61 -30.68
CA ALA A 383 -6.18 7.22 -30.50
C ALA A 383 -6.82 6.47 -29.31
N GLU A 384 -7.60 7.14 -28.45
CA GLU A 384 -8.24 6.54 -27.25
C GLU A 384 -9.50 5.70 -27.53
N LYS A 385 -9.86 5.44 -28.79
CA LYS A 385 -11.19 4.88 -29.15
C LYS A 385 -11.23 3.68 -30.08
N GLU A 386 -10.12 3.00 -30.38
CA GLU A 386 -10.23 1.74 -31.12
C GLU A 386 -10.61 0.57 -30.19
N PRO A 387 -11.71 -0.16 -30.49
CA PRO A 387 -12.07 -1.38 -29.77
C PRO A 387 -10.89 -2.36 -29.77
N LEU A 388 -10.57 -2.92 -28.60
CA LEU A 388 -9.61 -4.02 -28.54
C LEU A 388 -10.12 -5.20 -29.39
N PRO A 389 -9.25 -5.89 -30.14
CA PRO A 389 -9.67 -6.97 -31.03
C PRO A 389 -10.38 -8.11 -30.26
N PRO A 390 -11.38 -8.81 -30.84
CA PRO A 390 -12.12 -9.86 -30.15
C PRO A 390 -11.37 -11.20 -30.03
N ILE A 391 -10.16 -11.28 -30.60
CA ILE A 391 -9.24 -12.41 -30.48
C ILE A 391 -7.83 -11.91 -30.11
N ALA A 392 -7.03 -12.77 -29.48
CA ALA A 392 -5.65 -12.49 -29.10
C ALA A 392 -4.77 -13.74 -29.21
N ALA A 393 -3.45 -13.58 -29.12
CA ALA A 393 -2.55 -14.72 -29.07
C ALA A 393 -2.71 -15.47 -27.73
N PRO A 394 -2.77 -16.82 -27.71
CA PRO A 394 -2.91 -17.57 -26.46
C PRO A 394 -1.90 -17.21 -25.37
N VAL A 395 -0.66 -16.86 -25.73
CA VAL A 395 0.41 -16.46 -24.78
C VAL A 395 0.14 -15.13 -24.07
N SER A 396 -0.68 -14.25 -24.64
CA SER A 396 -1.08 -12.98 -24.02
C SER A 396 -2.45 -13.08 -23.34
N CYS A 397 -3.01 -14.29 -23.22
CA CYS A 397 -4.32 -14.54 -22.65
C CYS A 397 -4.24 -15.32 -21.33
N ARG A 398 -5.26 -15.17 -20.49
CA ARG A 398 -5.49 -15.98 -19.29
C ARG A 398 -6.97 -16.32 -19.12
N PRO A 399 -7.29 -17.42 -18.40
CA PRO A 399 -8.67 -17.77 -18.09
C PRO A 399 -9.38 -16.68 -17.27
N PRO A 400 -10.72 -16.57 -17.37
CA PRO A 400 -11.51 -15.61 -16.59
C PRO A 400 -11.27 -15.64 -15.07
N SER A 401 -11.00 -16.81 -14.51
CA SER A 401 -10.70 -17.04 -13.08
C SER A 401 -9.41 -16.37 -12.59
N ASP A 402 -8.50 -16.05 -13.51
CA ASP A 402 -7.25 -15.30 -13.26
C ASP A 402 -7.38 -13.82 -13.60
N ALA A 403 -8.54 -13.34 -14.06
CA ALA A 403 -8.70 -11.95 -14.49
C ALA A 403 -8.26 -10.95 -13.41
N TRP A 404 -8.65 -11.17 -12.15
CA TRP A 404 -8.24 -10.32 -11.03
C TRP A 404 -6.73 -10.36 -10.71
N LEU A 405 -5.96 -11.28 -11.28
CA LEU A 405 -4.52 -11.41 -11.05
C LEU A 405 -3.66 -10.81 -12.17
N CYS A 406 -4.20 -10.68 -13.40
CA CYS A 406 -3.38 -10.33 -14.56
C CYS A 406 -4.06 -9.45 -15.61
N SER A 407 -5.33 -9.07 -15.45
CA SER A 407 -6.10 -8.34 -16.45
C SER A 407 -5.48 -7.00 -16.88
N ALA A 408 -4.60 -6.41 -16.07
CA ALA A 408 -3.87 -5.19 -16.42
C ALA A 408 -2.80 -5.40 -17.50
N SER A 409 -2.31 -6.64 -17.69
CA SER A 409 -1.22 -6.95 -18.65
C SER A 409 -1.50 -8.13 -19.57
N MET A 410 -2.56 -8.90 -19.30
CA MET A 410 -3.00 -10.04 -20.11
C MET A 410 -4.50 -9.94 -20.41
N ARG A 411 -4.93 -10.52 -21.52
CA ARG A 411 -6.35 -10.52 -21.93
C ARG A 411 -7.11 -11.68 -21.31
N SER A 412 -8.33 -11.43 -20.83
CA SER A 412 -9.21 -12.51 -20.36
C SER A 412 -9.81 -13.24 -21.54
N LEU A 413 -9.69 -14.57 -21.56
CA LEU A 413 -10.44 -15.43 -22.47
C LEU A 413 -11.94 -15.18 -22.35
N LEU A 414 -12.68 -15.51 -23.41
CA LEU A 414 -14.14 -15.38 -23.43
C LEU A 414 -14.82 -16.40 -22.50
N GLU A 415 -14.30 -17.62 -22.45
CA GLU A 415 -14.82 -18.73 -21.64
C GLU A 415 -13.68 -19.42 -20.88
N GLU A 416 -14.01 -20.14 -19.81
CA GLU A 416 -13.06 -21.01 -19.09
C GLU A 416 -12.67 -22.23 -19.94
N PRO A 417 -11.36 -22.57 -20.05
CA PRO A 417 -10.93 -23.74 -20.78
C PRO A 417 -11.43 -25.03 -20.12
N ARG A 418 -12.16 -25.87 -20.88
CA ARG A 418 -12.78 -27.11 -20.39
C ARG A 418 -11.77 -28.25 -20.28
N SER A 419 -10.74 -28.24 -21.12
CA SER A 419 -9.71 -29.28 -21.19
C SER A 419 -8.43 -28.85 -20.49
N ALA A 420 -7.94 -29.68 -19.57
CA ALA A 420 -6.65 -29.46 -18.90
C ALA A 420 -5.48 -29.48 -19.91
N ALA A 421 -5.54 -30.39 -20.90
CA ALA A 421 -4.52 -30.49 -21.93
C ALA A 421 -4.42 -29.20 -22.77
N VAL A 422 -5.56 -28.56 -23.08
CA VAL A 422 -5.61 -27.26 -23.77
C VAL A 422 -4.96 -26.18 -22.90
N ALA A 423 -5.36 -26.10 -21.63
CA ALA A 423 -4.84 -25.09 -20.71
C ALA A 423 -3.34 -25.23 -20.45
N ASP A 424 -2.82 -26.46 -20.36
CA ASP A 424 -1.38 -26.73 -20.22
C ASP A 424 -0.63 -26.43 -21.53
N ALA A 425 -1.21 -26.82 -22.67
CA ALA A 425 -0.65 -26.55 -23.98
C ALA A 425 -0.53 -25.05 -24.28
N PHE A 426 -1.34 -24.17 -23.67
CA PHE A 426 -1.24 -22.72 -23.84
C PHE A 426 -0.69 -21.98 -22.62
N LEU A 427 -0.14 -22.72 -21.64
CA LEU A 427 0.44 -22.18 -20.40
C LEU A 427 -0.56 -21.41 -19.51
N TRP A 428 -1.86 -21.59 -19.71
CA TRP A 428 -2.90 -20.89 -18.94
C TRP A 428 -3.00 -21.34 -17.48
N ARG A 429 -2.46 -22.52 -17.14
CA ARG A 429 -2.33 -23.02 -15.76
C ARG A 429 -0.98 -22.74 -15.11
N THR A 430 -0.03 -22.17 -15.86
CA THR A 430 1.30 -21.87 -15.30
C THR A 430 1.20 -20.71 -14.31
N PRO A 431 1.98 -20.70 -13.22
CA PRO A 431 2.03 -19.56 -12.31
C PRO A 431 2.33 -18.25 -13.05
N LEU A 432 1.67 -17.17 -12.66
CA LEU A 432 1.90 -15.84 -13.22
C LEU A 432 3.28 -15.33 -12.81
N THR A 433 3.91 -14.55 -13.69
CA THR A 433 5.21 -13.94 -13.39
C THR A 433 5.06 -12.81 -12.37
N ALA A 434 6.13 -12.52 -11.63
CA ALA A 434 6.17 -11.39 -10.70
C ALA A 434 5.86 -10.06 -11.40
N THR A 435 6.32 -9.87 -12.64
CA THR A 435 6.06 -8.66 -13.45
C THR A 435 4.57 -8.46 -13.78
N THR A 436 3.86 -9.54 -14.12
CA THR A 436 2.42 -9.47 -14.40
C THR A 436 1.62 -9.13 -13.14
N LEU A 437 1.94 -9.77 -12.01
CA LEU A 437 1.30 -9.50 -10.72
C LEU A 437 1.60 -8.09 -10.21
N ALA A 438 2.82 -7.61 -10.41
CA ALA A 438 3.24 -6.25 -10.07
C ALA A 438 2.45 -5.19 -10.85
N LYS A 439 2.31 -5.37 -12.17
CA LYS A 439 1.48 -4.51 -13.02
C LYS A 439 0.01 -4.53 -12.59
N GLN A 440 -0.52 -5.70 -12.22
CA GLN A 440 -1.87 -5.81 -11.68
C GLN A 440 -2.04 -5.02 -10.39
N LEU A 441 -1.09 -5.13 -9.47
CA LEU A 441 -1.13 -4.42 -8.20
C LEU A 441 -1.08 -2.90 -8.39
N ASN A 442 -0.24 -2.41 -9.31
CA ASN A 442 -0.20 -0.99 -9.64
C ASN A 442 -1.52 -0.51 -10.27
N ALA A 443 -2.10 -1.29 -11.19
CA ALA A 443 -3.38 -0.97 -11.80
C ALA A 443 -4.54 -0.94 -10.78
N PHE A 444 -4.51 -1.79 -9.75
CA PHE A 444 -5.46 -1.68 -8.64
C PHE A 444 -5.31 -0.36 -7.89
N GLY A 445 -4.08 0.05 -7.61
CA GLY A 445 -3.76 1.32 -6.95
C GLY A 445 -4.28 2.54 -7.68
N GLU A 446 -4.04 2.58 -8.99
CA GLU A 446 -4.47 3.68 -9.88
C GLU A 446 -5.99 3.76 -10.02
N ALA A 447 -6.67 2.61 -10.18
CA ALA A 447 -8.11 2.56 -10.38
C ALA A 447 -8.91 2.74 -9.07
N HIS A 448 -8.33 2.36 -7.93
CA HIS A 448 -9.07 2.19 -6.67
C HIS A 448 -8.35 2.79 -5.45
N ALA A 449 -7.75 3.98 -5.61
CA ALA A 449 -7.15 4.72 -4.49
C ALA A 449 -8.12 4.89 -3.30
N THR A 450 -9.39 5.17 -3.58
CA THR A 450 -10.48 5.20 -2.58
C THR A 450 -11.70 4.45 -3.12
N ILE A 451 -12.27 3.54 -2.33
CA ILE A 451 -13.40 2.71 -2.77
C ILE A 451 -14.68 3.18 -2.10
N ALA A 452 -15.64 3.62 -2.92
CA ALA A 452 -16.98 3.97 -2.45
C ALA A 452 -17.99 2.80 -2.53
N GLY A 453 -17.76 1.83 -3.43
CA GLY A 453 -18.68 0.72 -3.69
C GLY A 453 -18.34 -0.56 -2.91
N GLU A 454 -19.29 -1.11 -2.15
CA GLU A 454 -19.12 -2.34 -1.37
C GLU A 454 -18.81 -3.58 -2.23
N ALA A 455 -19.36 -3.64 -3.44
CA ALA A 455 -19.13 -4.76 -4.36
C ALA A 455 -17.66 -4.83 -4.82
N THR A 456 -17.10 -3.68 -5.21
CA THR A 456 -15.69 -3.53 -5.63
C THR A 456 -14.75 -3.80 -4.46
N GLY A 457 -15.09 -3.29 -3.27
CA GLY A 457 -14.32 -3.53 -2.04
C GLY A 457 -14.24 -5.02 -1.70
N ARG A 458 -15.36 -5.75 -1.78
CA ARG A 458 -15.38 -7.22 -1.56
C ARG A 458 -14.57 -7.98 -2.60
N ALA A 459 -14.65 -7.59 -3.87
CA ALA A 459 -13.89 -8.25 -4.93
C ALA A 459 -12.37 -8.05 -4.74
N LEU A 460 -11.94 -6.84 -4.42
CA LEU A 460 -10.53 -6.53 -4.14
C LEU A 460 -10.03 -7.19 -2.85
N ALA A 461 -10.83 -7.22 -1.80
CA ALA A 461 -10.50 -7.93 -0.56
C ALA A 461 -10.29 -9.44 -0.79
N ALA A 462 -10.94 -10.05 -1.79
CA ALA A 462 -10.71 -11.43 -2.18
C ALA A 462 -9.52 -11.61 -3.15
N ALA A 463 -9.29 -10.64 -4.04
CA ALA A 463 -8.25 -10.70 -5.07
C ALA A 463 -6.84 -10.36 -4.55
N VAL A 464 -6.70 -9.28 -3.77
CA VAL A 464 -5.40 -8.77 -3.33
C VAL A 464 -4.61 -9.80 -2.51
N PRO A 465 -5.19 -10.52 -1.54
CA PRO A 465 -4.46 -11.57 -0.83
C PRO A 465 -3.91 -12.67 -1.74
N ARG A 466 -4.59 -12.99 -2.86
CA ARG A 466 -4.10 -13.97 -3.86
C ARG A 466 -2.89 -13.43 -4.62
N VAL A 467 -2.90 -12.14 -4.98
CA VAL A 467 -1.74 -11.45 -5.58
C VAL A 467 -0.57 -11.44 -4.60
N TYR A 468 -0.81 -11.06 -3.35
CA TYR A 468 0.22 -11.03 -2.31
C TYR A 468 0.79 -12.42 -2.02
N ALA A 469 -0.04 -13.45 -1.91
CA ALA A 469 0.43 -14.83 -1.71
C ALA A 469 1.35 -15.28 -2.87
N SER A 470 0.96 -14.98 -4.11
CA SER A 470 1.74 -15.33 -5.29
C SER A 470 3.08 -14.59 -5.34
N LEU A 471 3.10 -13.28 -5.08
CA LEU A 471 4.33 -12.49 -4.97
C LEU A 471 5.21 -12.94 -3.80
N THR A 472 4.62 -13.27 -2.66
CA THR A 472 5.33 -13.77 -1.48
C THR A 472 6.06 -15.07 -1.77
N SER A 473 5.47 -15.97 -2.56
CA SER A 473 6.12 -17.23 -2.97
C SER A 473 7.35 -17.05 -3.86
N MET A 474 7.52 -15.86 -4.46
CA MET A 474 8.63 -15.50 -5.35
C MET A 474 9.69 -14.62 -4.67
N LEU A 475 9.56 -14.34 -3.36
CA LEU A 475 10.53 -13.52 -2.62
C LEU A 475 11.95 -14.08 -2.74
N GLY A 476 12.91 -13.18 -2.95
CA GLY A 476 14.33 -13.53 -3.09
C GLY A 476 14.73 -14.07 -4.48
N THR A 477 13.80 -14.16 -5.43
CA THR A 477 14.13 -14.49 -6.83
C THR A 477 14.52 -13.23 -7.62
N PRO A 478 15.43 -13.32 -8.61
CA PRO A 478 15.81 -12.17 -9.43
C PRO A 478 14.62 -11.61 -10.22
N ALA A 479 13.68 -12.47 -10.64
CA ALA A 479 12.46 -12.05 -11.32
C ALA A 479 11.53 -11.20 -10.41
N PHE A 480 11.49 -11.50 -9.12
CA PHE A 480 10.75 -10.70 -8.14
C PHE A 480 11.42 -9.35 -7.89
N GLU A 481 12.73 -9.32 -7.66
CA GLU A 481 13.46 -8.08 -7.40
C GLU A 481 13.35 -7.11 -8.59
N GLU A 482 13.37 -7.63 -9.83
CA GLU A 482 13.15 -6.82 -11.03
C GLU A 482 11.71 -6.27 -11.12
N ALA A 483 10.71 -7.11 -10.83
CA ALA A 483 9.31 -6.66 -10.79
C ALA A 483 9.07 -5.63 -9.67
N LEU A 484 9.75 -5.77 -8.53
CA LEU A 484 9.69 -4.84 -7.41
C LEU A 484 10.32 -3.48 -7.79
N ARG A 485 11.47 -3.46 -8.47
CA ARG A 485 12.07 -2.22 -8.99
C ARG A 485 11.09 -1.45 -9.89
N ALA A 486 10.40 -2.14 -10.80
CA ALA A 486 9.40 -1.52 -11.67
C ALA A 486 8.20 -0.91 -10.91
N ILE A 487 7.87 -1.45 -9.72
CA ILE A 487 6.86 -0.85 -8.83
C ILE A 487 7.43 0.35 -8.08
N LEU A 488 8.67 0.25 -7.56
CA LEU A 488 9.26 1.26 -6.68
C LEU A 488 9.81 2.48 -7.43
N LEU A 489 10.26 2.32 -8.67
CA LEU A 489 10.80 3.40 -9.50
C LEU A 489 9.66 4.16 -10.21
N ALA A 490 9.79 5.49 -10.27
CA ALA A 490 8.96 6.34 -11.11
C ALA A 490 9.44 6.24 -12.57
N ASP A 491 8.53 6.39 -13.55
CA ASP A 491 8.84 6.27 -14.99
C ASP A 491 9.98 7.23 -15.43
N GLU A 492 10.22 8.33 -14.70
CA GLU A 492 11.30 9.28 -15.01
C GLU A 492 12.71 8.86 -14.52
N ASP A 493 12.82 7.89 -13.61
CA ASP A 493 14.11 7.45 -13.04
C ASP A 493 14.69 6.19 -13.71
N GLU A 494 13.92 5.51 -14.55
CA GLU A 494 14.32 4.27 -15.25
C GLU A 494 15.58 4.43 -16.15
N PRO A 495 15.74 5.52 -16.93
CA PRO A 495 16.93 5.71 -17.78
C PRO A 495 18.20 5.94 -16.96
N ARG A 496 18.08 6.57 -15.79
CA ARG A 496 19.20 6.95 -14.93
C ARG A 496 19.73 5.75 -14.14
N ALA A 497 18.82 4.89 -13.66
CA ALA A 497 19.16 3.62 -13.01
C ALA A 497 19.84 2.65 -13.97
N ARG A 498 19.34 2.50 -15.22
CA ARG A 498 20.01 1.68 -16.26
C ARG A 498 21.40 2.21 -16.63
N ALA A 499 21.59 3.52 -16.66
CA ALA A 499 22.89 4.14 -16.95
C ALA A 499 23.93 3.94 -15.83
N GLU A 500 23.51 3.83 -14.57
CA GLU A 500 24.39 3.49 -13.44
C GLU A 500 24.76 2.00 -13.44
N GLU A 501 23.81 1.12 -13.77
CA GLU A 501 24.04 -0.33 -13.88
C GLU A 501 24.95 -0.69 -15.08
N GLU A 502 24.82 0.00 -16.22
CA GLU A 502 25.76 -0.07 -17.34
C GLU A 502 27.16 0.47 -16.99
N LYS A 503 27.26 1.36 -16.00
CA LYS A 503 28.55 1.88 -15.50
C LYS A 503 29.22 0.90 -14.54
N GLU A 504 28.44 0.21 -13.73
CA GLU A 504 28.91 -0.75 -12.72
C GLU A 504 29.22 -2.13 -13.34
N THR A 505 28.46 -2.56 -14.35
CA THR A 505 28.81 -3.70 -15.21
C THR A 505 30.06 -3.45 -16.06
N ARG A 506 30.34 -2.19 -16.42
CA ARG A 506 31.56 -1.80 -17.13
C ARG A 506 32.77 -1.60 -16.20
N ALA A 507 32.55 -1.33 -14.91
CA ALA A 507 33.59 -1.26 -13.89
C ALA A 507 33.99 -2.65 -13.34
N SER A 508 33.09 -3.63 -13.39
CA SER A 508 33.34 -5.01 -12.95
C SER A 508 34.10 -5.88 -13.96
N ASP A 509 34.29 -5.40 -15.21
CA ASP A 509 35.11 -6.10 -16.22
C ASP A 509 36.61 -5.74 -16.14
N GLU A 510 37.01 -4.79 -15.28
CA GLU A 510 38.42 -4.34 -15.16
C GLU A 510 39.16 -4.75 -13.87
N THR A 511 38.55 -5.43 -12.90
CA THR A 511 39.29 -5.92 -11.71
C THR A 511 38.80 -7.29 -11.22
N LYS A 512 39.54 -8.34 -11.59
CA LYS A 512 39.51 -9.65 -10.91
C LYS A 512 40.43 -9.58 -9.69
N GLU A 513 39.90 -9.36 -8.50
CA GLU A 513 40.48 -9.89 -7.26
C GLU A 513 39.38 -10.27 -6.25
N ASP A 514 39.64 -11.38 -5.55
CA ASP A 514 38.78 -12.09 -4.61
C ASP A 514 38.17 -11.23 -3.50
N VAL A 515 36.84 -11.22 -3.36
CA VAL A 515 36.17 -11.12 -2.04
C VAL A 515 34.85 -11.91 -2.05
N SER A 516 34.66 -12.66 -0.98
CA SER A 516 33.52 -13.50 -0.61
C SER A 516 32.18 -12.77 -0.54
N SER A 517 31.13 -13.55 -0.81
CA SER A 517 29.72 -13.33 -0.45
C SER A 517 29.49 -12.63 0.89
N GLU A 518 28.83 -11.47 0.85
CA GLU A 518 27.61 -11.10 1.60
C GLU A 518 27.35 -9.58 1.43
N ASP A 519 26.07 -9.21 1.40
CA ASP A 519 25.50 -7.85 1.34
C ASP A 519 25.67 -7.02 0.05
N VAL A 520 24.75 -7.25 -0.89
CA VAL A 520 24.33 -6.19 -1.82
C VAL A 520 23.60 -5.13 -0.99
N VAL A 521 24.31 -4.06 -0.63
CA VAL A 521 23.74 -2.87 0.01
C VAL A 521 22.85 -2.17 -1.02
N LEU A 522 21.55 -2.45 -0.98
CA LEU A 522 20.54 -1.62 -1.66
C LEU A 522 20.71 -0.16 -1.17
N PRO A 523 20.66 0.84 -2.07
CA PRO A 523 20.81 2.24 -1.69
C PRO A 523 19.73 2.62 -0.67
N LYS A 524 20.13 3.37 0.37
CA LYS A 524 19.23 3.89 1.40
C LYS A 524 18.07 4.67 0.76
N ARG A 525 16.85 4.14 0.97
CA ARG A 525 15.53 4.75 0.73
C ARG A 525 15.18 5.07 -0.74
N SER A 526 14.87 4.04 -1.54
CA SER A 526 13.90 4.19 -2.63
C SER A 526 12.54 3.66 -2.18
N VAL A 527 11.81 4.49 -1.43
CA VAL A 527 10.38 4.30 -1.17
C VAL A 527 9.66 4.39 -2.52
N ALA A 528 8.60 3.59 -2.75
CA ALA A 528 7.70 3.79 -3.89
C ALA A 528 7.17 5.23 -3.88
N ALA A 529 7.84 6.16 -4.54
CA ALA A 529 7.47 7.57 -4.49
C ALA A 529 6.17 7.75 -5.29
N GLY A 530 5.05 7.88 -4.58
CA GLY A 530 3.74 8.28 -5.13
C GLY A 530 2.83 7.15 -5.64
N LYS A 531 3.25 5.88 -5.71
CA LYS A 531 2.39 4.77 -6.16
C LYS A 531 1.61 4.13 -4.98
N LYS A 532 0.28 4.10 -5.07
CA LYS A 532 -0.62 3.53 -4.05
C LYS A 532 -0.79 2.03 -4.23
N VAL A 533 0.14 1.22 -3.74
CA VAL A 533 0.17 -0.24 -4.00
C VAL A 533 -0.21 -1.11 -2.80
N VAL A 534 -0.42 -0.51 -1.63
CA VAL A 534 -0.73 -1.24 -0.39
C VAL A 534 -2.21 -1.21 -0.09
N TRP A 535 -2.84 -2.37 0.02
CA TRP A 535 -4.26 -2.48 0.39
C TRP A 535 -4.48 -2.19 1.87
N VAL A 536 -5.38 -1.26 2.17
CA VAL A 536 -5.71 -0.83 3.54
C VAL A 536 -7.18 -1.11 3.92
N GLY A 537 -7.87 -1.96 3.16
CA GLY A 537 -9.27 -2.35 3.40
C GLY A 537 -10.31 -1.43 2.77
N VAL A 538 -10.04 -0.12 2.73
CA VAL A 538 -10.94 0.91 2.17
C VAL A 538 -10.44 1.48 0.82
N GLY A 539 -9.36 0.92 0.29
CA GLY A 539 -8.67 1.40 -0.90
C GLY A 539 -7.19 1.02 -0.86
N PHE A 540 -6.40 1.75 -1.65
CA PHE A 540 -4.96 1.59 -1.72
C PHE A 540 -4.23 2.84 -1.24
N ALA A 541 -3.15 2.63 -0.47
CA ALA A 541 -2.30 3.67 0.07
C ALA A 541 -0.85 3.52 -0.40
N GLU A 542 -0.09 4.60 -0.31
CA GLU A 542 1.37 4.59 -0.49
C GLU A 542 2.02 3.82 0.65
N ALA A 543 3.11 3.10 0.39
CA ALA A 543 3.76 2.25 1.39
C ALA A 543 4.27 3.04 2.61
N ASN A 544 4.74 4.27 2.42
CA ASN A 544 5.18 5.16 3.50
C ASN A 544 4.05 5.61 4.44
N ALA A 545 2.81 5.62 3.97
CA ALA A 545 1.62 5.96 4.72
C ALA A 545 1.01 4.75 5.46
N VAL A 546 1.64 3.57 5.37
CA VAL A 546 1.18 2.35 6.04
C VAL A 546 2.22 1.87 7.05
N ALA A 547 1.75 1.44 8.23
CA ALA A 547 2.56 0.78 9.24
C ALA A 547 1.97 -0.58 9.65
N PHE A 548 2.83 -1.53 10.04
CA PHE A 548 2.42 -2.84 10.57
C PHE A 548 1.77 -2.74 11.95
N ASP A 549 2.24 -1.82 12.77
CA ASP A 549 1.77 -1.59 14.12
C ASP A 549 1.61 -0.09 14.38
N GLY A 550 0.53 0.26 15.07
CA GLY A 550 0.17 1.64 15.33
C GLY A 550 -1.05 1.72 16.22
N ALA A 551 -1.07 2.72 17.11
CA ALA A 551 -2.11 2.85 18.12
C ALA A 551 -3.47 3.30 17.56
N LEU A 552 -3.51 3.91 16.36
CA LEU A 552 -4.76 4.29 15.70
C LEU A 552 -4.66 4.23 14.16
N HIS A 553 -5.76 3.87 13.51
CA HIS A 553 -5.92 3.97 12.05
C HIS A 553 -6.41 5.38 11.69
N LEU A 554 -5.53 6.22 11.12
CA LEU A 554 -5.75 7.64 10.87
C LEU A 554 -6.11 7.91 9.39
N ALA A 555 -7.07 7.17 8.86
CA ALA A 555 -7.55 7.36 7.49
C ALA A 555 -8.09 8.79 7.27
N PRO A 556 -7.86 9.39 6.09
CA PRO A 556 -7.20 8.82 4.90
C PRO A 556 -5.68 9.07 4.82
N TYR A 557 -5.03 9.52 5.89
CA TYR A 557 -3.64 10.01 5.84
C TYR A 557 -2.60 8.95 6.18
N LEU A 558 -2.80 8.25 7.29
CA LEU A 558 -1.92 7.19 7.77
C LEU A 558 -2.77 5.97 8.13
N HIS A 559 -2.32 4.79 7.74
CA HIS A 559 -3.07 3.55 7.87
C HIS A 559 -2.28 2.51 8.65
N VAL A 560 -2.93 1.91 9.65
CA VAL A 560 -2.46 0.65 10.23
C VAL A 560 -2.93 -0.49 9.34
N LEU A 561 -2.03 -1.40 8.99
CA LEU A 561 -2.32 -2.53 8.11
C LEU A 561 -3.41 -3.44 8.72
N PRO A 562 -4.42 -3.87 7.96
CA PRO A 562 -5.41 -4.83 8.44
C PRO A 562 -4.78 -6.14 8.92
N ALA A 563 -5.28 -6.69 10.03
CA ALA A 563 -4.70 -7.88 10.68
C ALA A 563 -4.59 -9.10 9.73
N ASP A 564 -5.57 -9.28 8.84
CA ASP A 564 -5.60 -10.39 7.88
C ASP A 564 -4.42 -10.37 6.89
N LEU A 565 -3.84 -9.19 6.66
CA LEU A 565 -2.70 -9.02 5.75
C LEU A 565 -1.33 -9.12 6.43
N LEU A 566 -1.27 -9.24 7.77
CA LEU A 566 0.00 -9.37 8.50
C LEU A 566 0.77 -10.65 8.10
N SER A 567 0.08 -11.66 7.58
CA SER A 567 0.71 -12.87 7.02
C SER A 567 1.64 -12.57 5.83
N PHE A 568 1.45 -11.44 5.14
CA PHE A 568 2.27 -10.98 4.01
C PHE A 568 3.32 -9.93 4.42
N LYS A 569 3.62 -9.80 5.72
CA LYS A 569 4.60 -8.84 6.26
C LYS A 569 5.94 -8.82 5.50
N PRO A 570 6.58 -9.95 5.13
CA PRO A 570 7.85 -9.93 4.39
C PRO A 570 7.77 -9.21 3.03
N LEU A 571 6.68 -9.42 2.28
CA LEU A 571 6.44 -8.75 1.00
C LEU A 571 6.18 -7.25 1.20
N LEU A 572 5.31 -6.92 2.15
CA LEU A 572 4.91 -5.52 2.41
C LEU A 572 6.08 -4.69 2.95
N ALA A 573 6.99 -5.28 3.74
CA ALA A 573 8.21 -4.63 4.19
C ALA A 573 9.13 -4.29 3.01
N LYS A 574 9.27 -5.21 2.03
CA LYS A 574 10.00 -4.97 0.78
C LYS A 574 9.34 -3.90 -0.10
N LEU A 575 8.02 -3.73 -0.04
CA LEU A 575 7.30 -2.63 -0.71
C LEU A 575 7.46 -1.27 -0.01
N GLY A 576 8.04 -1.24 1.20
CA GLY A 576 8.31 -0.01 1.96
C GLY A 576 7.36 0.27 3.13
N VAL A 577 6.50 -0.70 3.52
CA VAL A 577 5.68 -0.58 4.73
C VAL A 577 6.56 -0.65 5.97
N ARG A 578 6.37 0.29 6.90
CA ARG A 578 7.22 0.41 8.10
C ARG A 578 6.65 -0.35 9.29
N GLU A 579 7.49 -0.64 10.29
CA GLU A 579 7.04 -1.24 11.55
C GLU A 579 6.07 -0.32 12.29
N ARG A 580 6.45 0.95 12.45
CA ARG A 580 5.68 2.00 13.15
C ARG A 580 5.90 3.35 12.47
N PHE A 581 5.00 4.31 12.73
CA PHE A 581 5.17 5.70 12.33
C PHE A 581 6.19 6.43 13.22
N GLU A 582 6.93 7.36 12.63
CA GLU A 582 7.91 8.23 13.27
C GLU A 582 7.30 9.62 13.54
N ALA A 583 7.99 10.45 14.33
CA ALA A 583 7.52 11.80 14.66
C ALA A 583 7.23 12.66 13.41
N ASP A 584 8.07 12.55 12.37
CA ASP A 584 7.94 13.30 11.12
C ASP A 584 6.61 13.03 10.38
N ASP A 585 6.07 11.82 10.50
CA ASP A 585 4.79 11.46 9.86
C ASP A 585 3.63 12.21 10.49
N TYR A 586 3.64 12.28 11.82
CA TYR A 586 2.65 12.99 12.61
C TYR A 586 2.70 14.50 12.36
N VAL A 587 3.91 15.07 12.25
CA VAL A 587 4.10 16.48 11.86
C VAL A 587 3.53 16.72 10.48
N THR A 588 3.90 15.89 9.50
CA THR A 588 3.41 16.00 8.11
C THR A 588 1.89 15.89 8.04
N LEU A 589 1.29 14.99 8.83
CA LEU A 589 -0.16 14.83 8.94
C LEU A 589 -0.83 16.11 9.47
N LEU A 590 -0.29 16.76 10.51
CA LEU A 590 -0.85 18.02 11.03
C LEU A 590 -0.82 19.14 9.99
N PHE A 591 0.25 19.24 9.20
CA PHE A 591 0.32 20.22 8.10
C PHE A 591 -0.67 19.88 6.97
N ARG A 592 -0.85 18.60 6.62
CA ARG A 592 -1.87 18.17 5.65
C ARG A 592 -3.28 18.46 6.16
N LEU A 593 -3.59 18.19 7.43
CA LEU A 593 -4.88 18.54 8.03
C LEU A 593 -5.16 20.04 7.95
N LYS A 594 -4.13 20.88 8.20
CA LYS A 594 -4.25 22.35 8.06
C LYS A 594 -4.49 22.76 6.61
N ALA A 595 -3.80 22.15 5.65
CA ALA A 595 -3.99 22.41 4.22
C ALA A 595 -5.40 22.00 3.73
N ASP A 596 -5.88 20.82 4.13
CA ASP A 596 -7.18 20.27 3.72
C ASP A 596 -8.37 21.00 4.36
N ALA A 597 -8.21 21.50 5.58
CA ALA A 597 -9.24 22.28 6.24
C ALA A 597 -9.30 23.70 5.64
N GLY A 598 -8.15 24.34 5.44
CA GLY A 598 -8.03 25.78 5.20
C GLY A 598 -7.60 26.54 6.47
N THR A 599 -7.39 27.84 6.35
CA THR A 599 -6.83 28.67 7.44
C THR A 599 -7.86 29.21 8.44
N GLU A 600 -9.15 29.20 8.10
CA GLU A 600 -10.20 29.85 8.90
C GLU A 600 -11.37 28.93 9.27
N THR A 601 -11.34 27.69 8.81
CA THR A 601 -12.41 26.70 8.95
C THR A 601 -12.14 25.77 10.13
N PRO A 602 -13.11 25.60 11.05
CA PRO A 602 -13.02 24.59 12.09
C PRO A 602 -12.88 23.18 11.52
N LEU A 603 -12.03 22.36 12.16
CA LEU A 603 -12.00 20.93 11.88
C LEU A 603 -13.35 20.30 12.24
N THR A 604 -13.76 19.29 11.46
CA THR A 604 -14.87 18.40 11.86
C THR A 604 -14.50 17.63 13.12
N GLU A 605 -15.49 17.20 13.92
CA GLU A 605 -15.25 16.51 15.19
C GLU A 605 -14.25 15.33 15.05
N ARG A 606 -14.42 14.50 14.01
CA ARG A 606 -13.49 13.40 13.71
C ARG A 606 -12.06 13.87 13.42
N ARG A 607 -11.90 14.95 12.63
CA ARG A 607 -10.57 15.49 12.29
C ARG A 607 -9.91 16.18 13.48
N LEU A 608 -10.71 16.80 14.36
CA LEU A 608 -10.24 17.40 15.59
C LEU A 608 -9.72 16.33 16.55
N ASP A 609 -10.44 15.23 16.74
CA ASP A 609 -10.00 14.12 17.59
C ASP A 609 -8.70 13.49 17.05
N VAL A 610 -8.57 13.35 15.73
CA VAL A 610 -7.31 12.95 15.08
C VAL A 610 -6.18 13.94 15.40
N ALA A 611 -6.39 15.24 15.23
CA ALA A 611 -5.37 16.25 15.51
C ALA A 611 -4.91 16.24 16.97
N LEU A 612 -5.85 16.13 17.92
CA LEU A 612 -5.56 16.05 19.36
C LEU A 612 -4.77 14.79 19.70
N TRP A 613 -5.14 13.64 19.12
CA TRP A 613 -4.43 12.38 19.33
C TRP A 613 -3.01 12.43 18.77
N VAL A 614 -2.84 12.96 17.56
CA VAL A 614 -1.52 13.12 16.90
C VAL A 614 -0.61 14.03 17.73
N LEU A 615 -1.13 15.12 18.29
CA LEU A 615 -0.38 15.98 19.21
C LEU A 615 0.00 15.24 20.50
N GLY A 616 -0.88 14.39 21.04
CA GLY A 616 -0.59 13.51 22.16
C GLY A 616 0.56 12.55 21.87
N ALA A 617 0.49 11.82 20.75
CA ALA A 617 1.54 10.90 20.32
C ALA A 617 2.89 11.62 20.13
N LEU A 618 2.89 12.81 19.51
CA LEU A 618 4.09 13.64 19.37
C LEU A 618 4.69 14.08 20.70
N ALA A 619 3.85 14.35 21.71
CA ALA A 619 4.33 14.66 23.05
C ALA A 619 4.98 13.45 23.73
N ASP A 620 4.44 12.24 23.53
CA ASP A 620 5.01 11.00 24.10
C ASP A 620 6.38 10.64 23.53
N PHE A 621 6.61 10.88 22.23
CA PHE A 621 7.96 10.73 21.64
C PHE A 621 9.01 11.59 22.34
N ARG A 622 8.60 12.75 22.88
CA ARG A 622 9.50 13.73 23.47
C ARG A 622 9.76 13.51 24.95
N THR A 623 8.81 12.93 25.67
CA THR A 623 8.99 12.55 27.08
C THR A 623 9.90 11.32 27.22
N ALA A 624 9.93 10.44 26.22
CA ALA A 624 10.79 9.26 26.18
C ALA A 624 12.30 9.59 26.05
N ASP A 625 12.65 10.72 25.43
CA ASP A 625 14.05 11.15 25.23
C ASP A 625 14.68 11.86 26.46
N GLY A 626 14.02 11.85 27.62
CA GLY A 626 14.63 12.21 28.91
C GLY A 626 15.07 13.67 29.08
N ASP A 627 14.63 14.60 28.23
CA ASP A 627 15.21 15.94 28.17
C ASP A 627 14.38 16.98 28.94
N GLU A 628 14.51 16.98 30.26
CA GLU A 628 13.75 17.83 31.18
C GLU A 628 14.29 19.27 31.38
N ARG A 629 15.36 19.73 30.71
CA ARG A 629 16.07 20.94 31.22
C ARG A 629 16.52 22.05 30.27
N THR A 630 16.03 22.15 29.04
CA THR A 630 16.47 23.26 28.17
C THR A 630 15.33 23.99 27.47
N GLU A 631 15.05 25.22 27.91
CA GLU A 631 14.12 26.21 27.29
C GLU A 631 14.62 26.73 25.92
N ASN A 632 15.18 25.88 25.06
CA ASN A 632 15.59 26.30 23.73
C ASN A 632 14.38 26.33 22.79
N LYS A 633 13.85 27.54 22.56
CA LYS A 633 12.85 27.93 21.55
C LYS A 633 13.20 27.52 20.10
N THR A 634 14.38 26.96 19.87
CA THR A 634 14.95 26.56 18.56
C THR A 634 14.96 25.04 18.32
N ARG A 635 14.15 24.26 19.04
CA ARG A 635 14.18 22.80 18.92
C ARG A 635 13.43 22.31 17.67
N ARG A 636 14.19 21.70 16.75
CA ARG A 636 13.73 21.11 15.48
C ARG A 636 12.75 19.97 15.74
N VAL A 637 11.70 19.87 14.93
CA VAL A 637 10.71 18.78 15.02
C VAL A 637 10.95 17.71 13.94
N SER A 638 11.71 18.02 12.89
CA SER A 638 12.04 17.09 11.80
C SER A 638 13.46 17.34 11.27
N GLU A 639 14.16 16.28 10.85
CA GLU A 639 15.50 16.30 10.23
C GLU A 639 15.48 16.05 8.72
N THR A 640 14.31 15.96 8.07
CA THR A 640 14.23 15.57 6.66
C THR A 640 14.22 16.77 5.70
N GLY A 641 15.42 17.13 5.22
CA GLY A 641 15.77 17.58 3.85
C GLY A 641 15.04 18.73 3.13
N GLN A 642 13.87 19.21 3.54
CA GLN A 642 13.08 20.18 2.74
C GLN A 642 12.54 21.40 3.51
N ARG A 643 12.58 21.45 4.85
CA ARG A 643 12.46 22.68 5.68
C ARG A 643 12.60 22.32 7.17
N ASP A 644 13.45 23.03 7.89
CA ASP A 644 13.52 22.94 9.36
C ASP A 644 12.19 23.46 9.96
N VAL A 645 11.32 22.55 10.41
CA VAL A 645 10.08 22.93 11.11
C VAL A 645 10.40 23.18 12.58
N LEU A 646 10.18 24.42 13.02
CA LEU A 646 10.28 24.81 14.42
C LEU A 646 9.00 24.45 15.19
N LEU A 647 9.14 24.15 16.47
CA LEU A 647 8.01 23.96 17.40
C LEU A 647 6.99 25.10 17.36
N SER A 648 7.47 26.33 17.18
CA SER A 648 6.63 27.53 17.08
C SER A 648 5.63 27.49 15.93
N ASP A 649 5.92 26.70 14.90
CA ASP A 649 5.13 26.62 13.67
C ASP A 649 4.21 25.40 13.61
N LEU A 650 4.26 24.53 14.62
CA LEU A 650 3.44 23.33 14.66
C LEU A 650 1.94 23.69 14.65
N PRO A 651 1.12 23.09 13.77
CA PRO A 651 -0.32 23.32 13.76
C PRO A 651 -0.99 22.74 15.00
N VAL A 652 -1.65 23.59 15.78
CA VAL A 652 -2.39 23.25 17.00
C VAL A 652 -3.81 23.83 16.91
N PRO A 653 -4.87 23.08 17.27
CA PRO A 653 -6.23 23.59 17.20
C PRO A 653 -6.47 24.69 18.25
N ASP A 654 -7.08 25.80 17.85
CA ASP A 654 -7.56 26.86 18.73
C ASP A 654 -8.90 26.48 19.41
N GLU A 655 -9.44 27.35 20.26
CA GLU A 655 -10.74 27.13 20.93
C GLU A 655 -11.91 26.80 19.99
N ARG A 656 -11.84 27.25 18.74
CA ARG A 656 -12.88 27.00 17.72
C ARG A 656 -12.58 25.74 16.89
N GLY A 657 -11.49 25.03 17.18
CA GLY A 657 -11.04 23.87 16.43
C GLY A 657 -10.33 24.22 15.13
N VAL A 658 -9.85 25.46 14.95
CA VAL A 658 -9.08 25.88 13.76
C VAL A 658 -7.59 25.68 14.02
N LEU A 659 -6.87 25.02 13.11
CA LEU A 659 -5.43 24.79 13.24
C LEU A 659 -4.62 26.08 13.05
N ALA A 660 -3.98 26.56 14.11
CA ALA A 660 -3.10 27.73 14.13
C ALA A 660 -1.68 27.37 14.60
N ASN A 661 -0.70 28.25 14.35
CA ASN A 661 0.66 28.00 14.79
C ASN A 661 0.74 28.03 16.32
N ALA A 662 1.47 27.10 16.92
CA ALA A 662 1.64 26.98 18.37
C ALA A 662 2.08 28.30 19.03
N SER A 663 2.99 29.06 18.38
CA SER A 663 3.45 30.38 18.83
C SER A 663 2.35 31.43 18.98
N SER A 664 1.28 31.33 18.19
CA SER A 664 0.14 32.25 18.20
C SER A 664 -0.92 31.92 19.25
N LEU A 665 -0.79 30.78 19.94
CA LEU A 665 -1.75 30.30 20.91
C LEU A 665 -1.17 30.31 22.33
N ARG A 666 -2.05 30.26 23.33
CA ARG A 666 -1.71 29.99 24.73
C ARG A 666 -2.55 28.84 25.26
N PHE A 667 -1.99 28.01 26.14
CA PHE A 667 -2.80 27.05 26.88
C PHE A 667 -3.29 27.67 28.18
N ASN A 668 -4.57 27.46 28.49
CA ASN A 668 -5.18 28.05 29.68
C ASN A 668 -4.84 27.23 30.93
N ASP A 669 -3.69 27.51 31.52
CA ASP A 669 -3.28 26.94 32.80
C ASP A 669 -3.80 27.73 34.01
N ALA A 670 -4.49 28.85 33.79
CA ALA A 670 -5.09 29.68 34.83
C ALA A 670 -6.59 29.93 34.57
N PRO A 671 -7.43 28.89 34.69
CA PRO A 671 -8.84 28.92 34.27
C PRO A 671 -9.72 29.88 35.08
N TRP A 672 -9.25 30.34 36.24
CA TRP A 672 -9.93 31.35 37.05
C TRP A 672 -9.78 32.78 36.48
N MET A 673 -8.89 32.98 35.50
CA MET A 673 -8.65 34.28 34.88
C MET A 673 -9.41 34.43 33.56
N ARG A 674 -9.84 35.66 33.27
CA ARG A 674 -10.26 36.02 31.91
C ARG A 674 -9.01 36.37 31.09
N PRO A 675 -8.76 35.70 29.95
CA PRO A 675 -7.65 36.06 29.08
C PRO A 675 -7.78 37.53 28.61
N PRO A 676 -6.66 38.27 28.47
CA PRO A 676 -6.68 39.62 27.89
C PRO A 676 -7.32 39.62 26.51
N ALA A 677 -7.99 40.73 26.16
CA ALA A 677 -8.63 40.89 24.87
C ALA A 677 -7.62 40.66 23.73
N GLY A 678 -7.94 39.73 22.81
CA GLY A 678 -7.06 39.35 21.69
C GLY A 678 -6.16 38.13 21.96
N THR A 679 -6.15 37.58 23.18
CA THR A 679 -5.43 36.33 23.47
C THR A 679 -6.14 35.15 22.83
N ARG A 680 -5.42 34.37 22.01
CA ARG A 680 -5.96 33.14 21.40
C ARG A 680 -5.56 31.93 22.22
N LEU A 681 -6.53 31.12 22.63
CA LEU A 681 -6.27 29.91 23.40
C LEU A 681 -6.26 28.67 22.50
N CYS A 682 -5.48 27.66 22.87
CA CYS A 682 -5.58 26.33 22.27
C CYS A 682 -6.87 25.63 22.73
N HIS A 683 -7.29 24.61 21.97
CA HIS A 683 -8.53 23.90 22.21
C HIS A 683 -8.60 23.30 23.63
N PRO A 684 -9.73 23.38 24.34
CA PRO A 684 -9.83 22.94 25.75
C PRO A 684 -9.69 21.43 25.96
N LYS A 685 -9.93 20.62 24.92
CA LYS A 685 -9.65 19.17 24.96
C LYS A 685 -8.14 18.83 24.89
N LEU A 686 -7.27 19.79 24.58
CA LEU A 686 -5.83 19.56 24.54
C LEU A 686 -5.23 19.67 25.96
N PRO A 687 -4.61 18.62 26.50
CA PRO A 687 -3.99 18.68 27.83
C PRO A 687 -2.86 19.72 27.87
N SER A 688 -2.69 20.42 28.99
CA SER A 688 -1.65 21.45 29.15
C SER A 688 -0.23 20.92 28.96
N SER A 689 0.04 19.69 29.39
CA SER A 689 1.34 19.01 29.19
C SER A 689 1.62 18.77 27.70
N THR A 690 0.63 18.28 26.96
CA THR A 690 0.71 18.09 25.50
C THR A 690 0.86 19.43 24.78
N ALA A 691 0.11 20.46 25.19
CA ALA A 691 0.21 21.80 24.61
C ALA A 691 1.61 22.39 24.81
N GLN A 692 2.18 22.25 26.01
CA GLN A 692 3.55 22.68 26.32
C GLN A 692 4.58 21.91 25.49
N ALA A 693 4.46 20.57 25.40
CA ALA A 693 5.34 19.74 24.58
C ALA A 693 5.24 20.06 23.08
N ALA A 694 4.08 20.52 22.61
CA ALA A 694 3.82 21.02 21.26
C ALA A 694 4.31 22.47 21.04
N GLY A 695 4.90 23.11 22.05
CA GLY A 695 5.47 24.46 21.95
C GLY A 695 4.46 25.61 22.15
N VAL A 696 3.25 25.32 22.64
CA VAL A 696 2.27 26.35 23.02
C VAL A 696 2.69 26.96 24.34
N ALA A 697 2.71 28.29 24.44
CA ALA A 697 3.11 28.98 25.66
C ALA A 697 1.99 29.01 26.73
N SER A 698 2.36 29.06 28.01
CA SER A 698 1.43 29.19 29.13
C SER A 698 0.77 30.58 29.14
N LEU A 699 -0.54 30.63 29.43
CA LEU A 699 -1.27 31.88 29.67
C LEU A 699 -0.76 32.58 30.95
N ARG A 700 -0.60 31.83 32.03
CA ARG A 700 -0.10 32.33 33.32
C ARG A 700 1.27 33.00 33.19
N LEU A 701 2.22 32.34 32.53
CA LEU A 701 3.59 32.86 32.36
C LEU A 701 3.61 34.13 31.51
N ALA A 702 2.80 34.20 30.45
CA ALA A 702 2.73 35.38 29.60
C ALA A 702 2.25 36.62 30.38
N LEU A 703 1.23 36.45 31.23
CA LEU A 703 0.71 37.52 32.09
C LEU A 703 1.72 37.98 33.14
N LEU A 704 2.50 37.06 33.70
CA LEU A 704 3.53 37.39 34.67
C LEU A 704 4.69 38.17 34.06
N HIS A 705 5.10 37.83 32.84
CA HIS A 705 6.15 38.56 32.12
C HIS A 705 5.78 40.03 31.87
N GLU A 706 4.50 40.35 31.67
CA GLU A 706 4.03 41.73 31.50
C GLU A 706 4.12 42.57 32.80
N ALA A 707 4.15 41.92 33.96
CA ALA A 707 4.13 42.57 35.27
C ALA A 707 5.42 42.43 36.08
N SER A 708 6.32 41.53 35.70
CA SER A 708 7.63 41.38 36.32
C SER A 708 8.58 42.48 35.87
N GLU A 709 9.25 43.13 36.82
CA GLU A 709 10.41 43.97 36.51
C GLU A 709 11.68 43.11 36.56
N ASP A 710 12.56 43.29 35.57
CA ASP A 710 13.86 42.61 35.56
C ASP A 710 14.71 43.05 36.76
N ILE A 711 14.97 42.12 37.69
CA ILE A 711 16.06 42.27 38.67
C ILE A 711 17.37 42.03 37.91
N GLY A 712 17.80 43.03 37.16
CA GLY A 712 19.09 42.99 36.49
C GLY A 712 20.24 43.08 37.48
N LEU A 713 21.00 41.99 37.65
CA LEU A 713 22.46 42.09 37.77
C LEU A 713 22.98 42.57 36.41
N SER A 714 22.73 43.84 36.07
CA SER A 714 23.42 44.49 34.95
C SER A 714 24.89 44.64 35.31
N LEU A 715 25.70 43.63 35.00
CA LEU A 715 27.05 43.88 34.54
C LEU A 715 26.90 44.78 33.32
N HIS A 716 27.19 46.07 33.49
CA HIS A 716 27.02 47.06 32.43
C HIS A 716 27.96 46.74 31.26
N GLY A 717 27.38 46.59 30.08
CA GLY A 717 28.06 46.60 28.79
C GLY A 717 27.17 45.95 27.73
N GLY A 718 26.59 46.77 26.86
CA GLY A 718 25.72 46.30 25.78
C GLY A 718 26.41 45.38 24.79
N ASP A 719 25.59 44.71 23.97
CA ASP A 719 25.93 44.06 22.70
C ASP A 719 27.36 43.49 22.66
N ALA A 720 27.59 42.40 23.39
CA ALA A 720 28.78 41.59 23.20
C ALA A 720 28.45 40.11 23.39
N GLU A 721 28.73 39.35 22.33
CA GLU A 721 28.88 37.90 22.28
C GLU A 721 30.00 37.44 23.24
N ALA A 722 29.76 37.53 24.55
CA ALA A 722 30.69 37.07 25.57
C ALA A 722 29.96 36.07 26.49
N GLU A 723 30.22 34.78 26.26
CA GLU A 723 29.86 33.73 27.22
C GLU A 723 30.60 33.98 28.54
N ALA A 724 29.86 33.87 29.66
CA ALA A 724 30.46 33.88 30.98
C ALA A 724 31.36 32.63 31.15
N PHE A 725 32.67 32.79 30.96
CA PHE A 725 33.66 31.73 31.14
C PHE A 725 34.31 31.81 32.53
N GLY A 726 34.11 30.77 33.35
CA GLY A 726 34.70 30.62 34.69
C GLY A 726 34.02 29.51 35.49
N GLN A 727 34.70 28.93 36.48
CA GLN A 727 34.08 27.99 37.43
C GLN A 727 33.11 28.75 38.35
N SER A 728 31.83 28.36 38.37
CA SER A 728 30.81 28.93 39.27
C SER A 728 30.26 27.87 40.23
N GLU A 729 30.03 28.27 41.49
CA GLU A 729 29.38 27.45 42.51
C GLU A 729 27.85 27.63 42.42
N ALA A 730 27.08 26.56 42.57
CA ALA A 730 25.61 26.65 42.60
C ALA A 730 25.13 27.45 43.82
N LEU A 731 24.11 28.29 43.63
CA LEU A 731 23.59 29.19 44.66
C LEU A 731 23.14 28.46 45.94
N THR A 732 22.47 27.33 45.78
CA THR A 732 22.01 26.45 46.87
C THR A 732 23.18 25.90 47.70
N THR A 733 24.28 25.52 47.04
CA THR A 733 25.49 25.01 47.71
C THR A 733 26.16 26.11 48.54
N ARG A 734 26.24 27.33 47.98
CA ARG A 734 26.78 28.49 48.71
C ARG A 734 25.94 28.83 49.94
N LEU A 735 24.61 28.80 49.83
CA LEU A 735 23.70 29.02 50.96
C LEU A 735 23.88 27.94 52.03
N ARG A 736 23.97 26.66 51.65
CA ARG A 736 24.24 25.56 52.58
C ARG A 736 25.54 25.79 53.37
N HIS A 737 26.63 26.15 52.70
CA HIS A 737 27.90 26.47 53.36
C HIS A 737 27.81 27.67 54.32
N ILE A 738 26.96 28.66 54.02
CA ILE A 738 26.69 29.77 54.96
C ILE A 738 25.95 29.24 56.18
N LEU A 739 24.94 28.38 56.02
CA LEU A 739 24.20 27.79 57.14
C LEU A 739 25.07 26.85 57.99
N ASP A 740 26.06 26.16 57.42
CA ASP A 740 27.01 25.36 58.20
C ASP A 740 27.91 26.24 59.09
N ALA A 741 28.22 27.45 58.65
CA ALA A 741 29.04 28.41 59.38
C ALA A 741 28.27 29.24 60.41
N TYR A 742 26.93 29.29 60.33
CA TYR A 742 26.05 30.05 61.21
C TYR A 742 25.08 29.10 61.92
N ALA A 743 25.20 28.99 63.24
CA ALA A 743 24.30 28.11 64.00
C ALA A 743 22.88 28.68 64.05
N ASP A 744 21.90 27.78 63.93
CA ASP A 744 20.49 28.06 64.16
C ASP A 744 20.24 28.56 65.61
N GLY A 745 19.27 29.45 65.78
CA GLY A 745 18.91 30.01 67.07
C GLY A 745 18.71 31.54 67.07
N PRO A 746 18.60 32.17 68.26
CA PRO A 746 18.18 33.57 68.37
C PRO A 746 19.10 34.59 67.70
N GLY A 747 20.31 34.17 67.30
CA GLY A 747 21.23 35.00 66.53
C GLY A 747 20.66 35.39 65.16
N VAL A 748 19.92 34.50 64.50
CA VAL A 748 19.27 34.78 63.19
C VAL A 748 18.27 35.93 63.31
N ILE A 749 17.49 35.96 64.40
CA ILE A 749 16.57 37.08 64.70
C ILE A 749 17.36 38.36 64.98
N SER A 750 18.46 38.27 65.72
CA SER A 750 19.31 39.44 65.99
C SER A 750 19.87 40.05 64.70
N GLU A 751 20.13 39.27 63.65
CA GLU A 751 20.53 39.79 62.32
C GLU A 751 19.38 40.56 61.66
N LEU A 752 18.14 40.06 61.71
CA LEU A 752 16.97 40.78 61.18
C LEU A 752 16.74 42.12 61.89
N VAL A 753 16.90 42.15 63.22
CA VAL A 753 16.79 43.38 64.01
C VAL A 753 17.92 44.36 63.67
N GLN A 754 19.15 43.88 63.49
CA GLN A 754 20.27 44.72 63.05
C GLN A 754 20.04 45.28 61.64
N ASN A 755 19.51 44.49 60.71
CA ASN A 755 19.18 44.96 59.36
C ASN A 755 18.13 46.09 59.39
N ALA A 756 17.12 45.97 60.26
CA ALA A 756 16.13 47.02 60.46
C ALA A 756 16.77 48.29 61.07
N ASP A 757 17.64 48.14 62.07
CA ASP A 757 18.37 49.26 62.69
C ASP A 757 19.25 50.00 61.68
N ASP A 758 19.99 49.27 60.84
CA ASP A 758 20.84 49.84 59.79
C ASP A 758 20.01 50.53 58.70
N ALA A 759 18.77 50.08 58.45
CA ALA A 759 17.81 50.75 57.58
C ALA A 759 17.18 52.02 58.21
N GLY A 760 17.46 52.28 59.49
CA GLY A 760 16.94 53.44 60.23
C GLY A 760 15.57 53.21 60.87
N ALA A 761 15.12 51.96 61.00
CA ALA A 761 13.87 51.62 61.67
C ALA A 761 13.90 52.02 63.15
N THR A 762 12.74 52.42 63.69
CA THR A 762 12.56 52.70 65.11
C THR A 762 11.84 51.56 65.85
N GLU A 763 11.02 50.79 65.12
CA GLU A 763 10.26 49.66 65.65
C GLU A 763 10.46 48.40 64.80
N VAL A 764 10.65 47.27 65.47
CA VAL A 764 10.67 45.94 64.85
C VAL A 764 9.57 45.08 65.45
N ARG A 765 8.82 44.36 64.62
CA ARG A 765 7.79 43.40 65.06
C ARG A 765 8.03 42.04 64.45
N LEU A 766 8.16 41.02 65.30
CA LEU A 766 8.29 39.63 64.89
C LEU A 766 6.96 38.93 65.11
N CYS A 767 6.46 38.15 64.17
CA CYS A 767 5.20 37.44 64.32
C CYS A 767 5.32 36.01 63.84
N LEU A 768 4.83 35.05 64.63
CA LEU A 768 4.56 33.70 64.13
C LEU A 768 3.15 33.68 63.56
N ASP A 769 3.04 33.58 62.23
CA ASP A 769 1.77 33.40 61.53
C ASP A 769 1.49 31.91 61.36
N THR A 770 0.49 31.36 62.07
CA THR A 770 0.15 29.93 62.00
C THR A 770 -0.93 29.62 60.96
N ARG A 771 -1.35 30.60 60.15
CA ARG A 771 -2.36 30.37 59.11
C ARG A 771 -1.83 29.41 58.04
N GLY A 772 -2.62 28.40 57.73
CA GLY A 772 -2.30 27.36 56.75
C GLY A 772 -2.97 27.55 55.39
N GLU A 773 -2.81 26.54 54.51
CA GLU A 773 -3.35 26.53 53.15
C GLU A 773 -4.87 26.77 53.10
N ASN A 774 -5.61 26.27 54.10
CA ASN A 774 -7.07 26.39 54.16
C ASN A 774 -7.55 27.84 54.28
N GLU A 775 -6.79 28.70 54.98
CA GLU A 775 -7.14 30.10 55.21
C GLU A 775 -6.52 31.02 54.13
N LEU A 776 -5.29 30.70 53.69
CA LEU A 776 -4.56 31.51 52.70
C LEU A 776 -4.92 31.17 51.24
N GLY A 777 -5.48 29.99 50.99
CA GLY A 777 -5.79 29.48 49.65
C GLY A 777 -4.57 29.01 48.86
N ALA A 778 -4.82 28.17 47.85
CA ALA A 778 -3.78 27.63 46.95
C ALA A 778 -4.23 27.43 45.50
N ARG A 779 -5.34 28.06 45.10
CA ARG A 779 -5.92 27.90 43.75
C ARG A 779 -5.39 28.94 42.78
N SER A 780 -5.08 30.15 43.26
CA SER A 780 -4.71 31.31 42.45
C SER A 780 -3.30 31.82 42.78
N LEU A 781 -2.31 30.94 42.60
CA LEU A 781 -0.89 31.21 42.89
C LEU A 781 -0.08 31.56 41.63
N LEU A 782 1.10 32.16 41.81
CA LEU A 782 2.02 32.51 40.71
C LEU A 782 2.54 31.28 39.97
N SER A 783 2.65 30.15 40.68
CA SER A 783 2.87 28.83 40.09
C SER A 783 2.14 27.77 40.93
N PRO A 784 1.79 26.61 40.37
CA PRO A 784 1.22 25.52 41.15
C PRO A 784 2.12 25.05 42.31
N LYS A 785 3.45 25.15 42.14
CA LYS A 785 4.45 24.71 43.13
C LYS A 785 4.54 25.65 44.34
N MET A 786 4.05 26.89 44.22
CA MET A 786 3.96 27.82 45.35
C MET A 786 3.00 27.34 46.45
N LYS A 787 2.15 26.34 46.18
CA LYS A 787 1.27 25.74 47.18
C LYS A 787 2.04 25.25 48.41
N HIS A 788 3.24 24.70 48.22
CA HIS A 788 4.07 24.23 49.34
C HIS A 788 4.53 25.35 50.29
N TRP A 789 4.42 26.62 49.88
CA TRP A 789 4.82 27.81 50.63
C TRP A 789 3.62 28.64 51.16
N GLN A 790 2.38 28.13 51.00
CA GLN A 790 1.14 28.73 51.52
C GLN A 790 0.79 28.20 52.93
N GLY A 791 1.75 28.28 53.86
CA GLY A 791 1.61 27.74 55.22
C GLY A 791 2.11 28.68 56.31
N PRO A 792 2.29 28.15 57.54
CA PRO A 792 2.82 28.90 58.67
C PRO A 792 4.13 29.61 58.32
N ALA A 793 4.33 30.81 58.83
CA ALA A 793 5.47 31.66 58.49
C ALA A 793 6.00 32.44 59.70
N LEU A 794 7.31 32.67 59.72
CA LEU A 794 7.90 33.72 60.56
C LEU A 794 7.83 35.02 59.78
N LEU A 795 7.18 36.03 60.34
CA LEU A 795 7.10 37.37 59.79
C LEU A 795 8.01 38.31 60.57
N ALA A 796 8.71 39.20 59.87
CA ALA A 796 9.50 40.25 60.47
C ALA A 796 9.17 41.58 59.81
N TRP A 797 8.58 42.49 60.57
CA TRP A 797 8.21 43.81 60.15
C TRP A 797 9.11 44.88 60.76
N ASN A 798 9.37 45.95 60.03
CA ASN A 798 9.94 47.18 60.53
C ASN A 798 9.35 48.40 59.81
N ASP A 799 9.42 49.56 60.45
CA ASP A 799 8.88 50.83 59.97
C ASP A 799 9.77 51.58 58.97
N ALA A 800 10.89 50.98 58.52
CA ALA A 800 11.69 51.52 57.44
C ALA A 800 11.28 50.94 56.07
N THR A 801 11.39 51.76 55.03
CA THR A 801 11.10 51.39 53.63
C THR A 801 12.40 51.28 52.84
N PHE A 802 12.52 50.24 52.00
CA PHE A 802 13.73 49.98 51.20
C PHE A 802 13.98 51.07 50.18
N SER A 803 15.22 51.56 50.12
CA SER A 803 15.71 52.40 49.04
C SER A 803 16.08 51.57 47.80
N PRO A 804 16.19 52.18 46.60
CA PRO A 804 16.69 51.48 45.41
C PRO A 804 18.07 50.83 45.59
N SER A 805 18.92 51.39 46.46
CA SER A 805 20.20 50.78 46.85
C SER A 805 20.01 49.51 47.67
N ASP A 806 19.05 49.48 48.59
CA ASP A 806 18.79 48.32 49.45
C ASP A 806 18.30 47.14 48.62
N PHE A 807 17.43 47.36 47.63
CA PHE A 807 17.02 46.34 46.67
C PHE A 807 18.19 45.74 45.88
N LYS A 808 19.19 46.56 45.48
CA LYS A 808 20.40 46.07 44.80
C LYS A 808 21.32 45.31 45.74
N ASN A 809 21.39 45.72 47.00
CA ASN A 809 22.27 45.11 47.99
C ASN A 809 21.74 43.77 48.48
N ILE A 810 20.44 43.66 48.77
CA ILE A 810 19.82 42.41 49.24
C ILE A 810 19.83 41.31 48.18
N ALA A 811 19.80 41.66 46.89
CA ALA A 811 19.88 40.71 45.78
C ALA A 811 21.31 40.15 45.56
N LYS A 812 22.36 40.78 46.11
CA LYS A 812 23.75 40.34 45.94
C LYS A 812 24.17 39.42 47.08
N ILE A 813 24.26 38.13 46.80
CA ILE A 813 24.80 37.17 47.76
C ILE A 813 26.34 37.27 47.75
N GLY A 814 26.87 37.91 48.79
CA GLY A 814 28.29 37.94 49.15
C GLY A 814 29.24 38.57 48.13
N GLN A 815 28.91 39.77 47.63
CA GLN A 815 29.94 40.71 47.14
C GLN A 815 30.22 41.75 48.21
N ASP A 816 31.51 41.87 48.50
CA ASP A 816 32.15 42.65 49.55
C ASP A 816 31.90 44.16 49.36
N SER A 817 30.76 44.67 49.85
CA SER A 817 30.40 46.09 49.73
C SER A 817 31.20 47.00 50.66
N LYS A 818 32.29 46.54 51.30
CA LYS A 818 33.20 47.38 52.11
C LYS A 818 34.69 46.99 52.04
N VAL A 819 35.23 46.54 50.89
CA VAL A 819 36.70 46.42 50.72
C VAL A 819 37.43 47.77 50.87
N SER A 820 36.73 48.90 50.69
CA SER A 820 37.34 50.24 50.78
C SER A 820 37.34 50.90 52.17
N LYS A 821 36.82 50.26 53.24
CA LYS A 821 36.84 50.82 54.61
C LYS A 821 37.08 49.72 55.69
N PRO A 822 38.34 49.44 56.05
CA PRO A 822 38.70 48.42 57.06
C PRO A 822 38.26 48.73 58.49
N ASN A 823 37.77 49.95 58.77
CA ASN A 823 37.51 50.46 60.12
C ASN A 823 36.01 50.52 60.51
N ALA A 824 35.10 49.96 59.70
CA ALA A 824 33.72 49.74 60.15
C ALA A 824 33.63 48.33 60.78
N ALA A 825 33.70 48.25 62.11
CA ALA A 825 33.51 46.98 62.82
C ALA A 825 32.08 46.46 62.61
N GLY A 826 31.95 45.50 61.71
CA GLY A 826 30.71 44.81 61.40
C GLY A 826 30.93 43.90 60.19
N ARG A 827 30.99 42.58 60.43
CA ARG A 827 31.15 41.55 59.39
C ARG A 827 29.84 41.39 58.59
N PHE A 828 29.42 42.43 57.87
CA PHE A 828 28.08 42.48 57.27
C PHE A 828 28.09 42.31 55.75
N GLY A 829 27.20 41.43 55.30
CA GLY A 829 26.99 40.99 53.92
C GLY A 829 26.42 39.57 53.83
N LEU A 830 26.46 38.79 54.92
CA LEU A 830 25.96 37.42 55.01
C LEU A 830 24.70 37.26 55.90
N GLY A 831 24.36 38.26 56.72
CA GLY A 831 23.36 38.15 57.80
C GLY A 831 21.94 37.83 57.35
N PHE A 832 21.48 38.35 56.20
CA PHE A 832 20.17 38.00 55.66
C PHE A 832 20.06 36.51 55.28
N ASN A 833 21.14 35.89 54.78
CA ASN A 833 21.11 34.49 54.34
C ASN A 833 20.88 33.49 55.49
N ALA A 834 21.02 33.92 56.75
CA ALA A 834 20.70 33.06 57.89
C ALA A 834 19.20 32.72 57.98
N VAL A 835 18.32 33.49 57.33
CA VAL A 835 16.87 33.18 57.26
C VAL A 835 16.58 31.87 56.53
N TYR A 836 17.54 31.37 55.73
CA TYR A 836 17.42 30.07 55.08
C TYR A 836 17.50 28.89 56.07
N HIS A 837 17.72 29.12 57.37
CA HIS A 837 17.38 28.09 58.36
C HIS A 837 15.88 27.79 58.41
N PHE A 838 15.03 28.81 58.21
CA PHE A 838 13.58 28.72 58.38
C PHE A 838 12.85 28.33 57.08
N THR A 839 13.34 28.81 55.95
CA THR A 839 12.62 28.78 54.66
C THR A 839 13.58 28.60 53.49
N ASP A 840 13.09 28.09 52.34
CA ASP A 840 13.85 28.17 51.07
C ASP A 840 13.31 29.28 50.15
N LEU A 841 12.19 29.92 50.53
CA LEU A 841 11.53 30.93 49.71
C LEU A 841 11.25 32.23 50.49
N PRO A 842 12.30 32.92 50.97
CA PRO A 842 12.12 34.18 51.68
C PRO A 842 11.55 35.23 50.74
N SER A 843 10.68 36.08 51.29
CA SER A 843 9.99 37.11 50.53
C SER A 843 9.75 38.35 51.39
N PHE A 844 9.56 39.50 50.75
CA PHE A 844 9.23 40.73 51.47
C PHE A 844 8.47 41.74 50.63
N VAL A 845 7.67 42.56 51.31
CA VAL A 845 6.96 43.72 50.75
C VAL A 845 7.62 44.98 51.30
N SER A 846 7.98 45.91 50.42
CA SER A 846 8.49 47.24 50.81
C SER A 846 8.23 48.27 49.71
N GLY A 847 7.65 49.42 50.07
CA GLY A 847 7.22 50.42 49.09
C GLY A 847 6.19 49.81 48.13
N GLU A 848 6.40 49.96 46.83
CA GLU A 848 5.51 49.43 45.78
C GLU A 848 5.88 48.01 45.28
N HIS A 849 6.82 47.32 45.96
CA HIS A 849 7.39 46.06 45.48
C HIS A 849 7.18 44.89 46.44
N LEU A 850 6.80 43.74 45.86
CA LEU A 850 6.92 42.42 46.45
C LEU A 850 8.11 41.70 45.82
N VAL A 851 9.04 41.22 46.63
CA VAL A 851 10.23 40.48 46.18
C VAL A 851 10.19 39.07 46.77
N LEU A 852 10.38 38.07 45.93
CA LEU A 852 10.48 36.66 46.31
C LEU A 852 11.80 36.08 45.82
N PHE A 853 12.53 35.37 46.68
CA PHE A 853 13.75 34.67 46.30
C PHE A 853 13.47 33.18 46.13
N ASP A 854 13.98 32.59 45.05
CA ASP A 854 13.90 31.16 44.76
C ASP A 854 15.28 30.65 44.31
N PRO A 855 16.20 30.41 45.26
CA PRO A 855 17.54 29.93 44.96
C PRO A 855 17.57 28.54 44.31
N HIS A 856 16.50 27.74 44.45
CA HIS A 856 16.32 26.44 43.80
C HIS A 856 15.74 26.56 42.38
N PHE A 857 15.32 27.75 41.94
CA PHE A 857 14.70 28.00 40.64
C PHE A 857 13.57 26.99 40.30
N ALA A 858 12.90 26.49 41.34
CA ALA A 858 11.99 25.37 41.25
C ALA A 858 10.53 25.78 41.47
N PHE A 859 10.28 26.87 42.19
CA PHE A 859 8.98 27.28 42.69
C PHE A 859 8.43 28.50 41.96
N LEU A 860 9.25 29.48 41.61
CA LEU A 860 8.82 30.68 40.93
C LEU A 860 8.88 30.53 39.40
N PRO A 861 7.89 31.10 38.69
CA PRO A 861 7.88 31.10 37.23
C PRO A 861 9.01 31.95 36.67
N GLY A 862 9.79 31.40 35.72
CA GLY A 862 10.90 32.11 35.07
C GLY A 862 12.16 32.28 35.93
N ALA A 863 12.20 31.71 37.13
CA ALA A 863 13.41 31.71 37.95
C ALA A 863 14.50 30.84 37.29
N SER A 864 15.74 31.32 37.34
CA SER A 864 16.91 30.65 36.76
C SER A 864 18.16 30.97 37.55
N ALA A 865 19.29 30.32 37.22
CA ALA A 865 20.58 30.62 37.84
C ALA A 865 20.99 32.11 37.67
N ALA A 866 20.58 32.76 36.57
CA ALA A 866 20.85 34.19 36.34
C ALA A 866 19.86 35.13 37.07
N LYS A 867 18.63 34.65 37.31
CA LYS A 867 17.54 35.40 37.96
C LYS A 867 16.86 34.51 39.02
N PRO A 868 17.46 34.30 40.20
CA PRO A 868 16.96 33.36 41.22
C PRO A 868 15.85 33.96 42.11
N GLY A 869 14.84 34.57 41.49
CA GLY A 869 13.76 35.26 42.20
C GLY A 869 12.89 36.12 41.29
N LEU A 870 11.87 36.76 41.87
CA LEU A 870 10.89 37.58 41.18
C LEU A 870 10.63 38.89 41.95
N LYS A 871 10.64 40.03 41.24
CA LYS A 871 10.25 41.35 41.76
C LYS A 871 8.98 41.80 41.06
N ILE A 872 7.90 41.89 41.81
CA ILE A 872 6.58 42.28 41.34
C ILE A 872 6.31 43.70 41.84
N LYS A 873 6.04 44.61 40.90
CA LYS A 873 5.51 45.92 41.20
C LYS A 873 3.99 45.81 41.35
N PHE A 874 3.49 45.88 42.58
CA PHE A 874 2.07 45.64 42.87
C PHE A 874 1.21 46.91 42.80
N HIS A 875 1.83 48.08 42.81
CA HIS A 875 1.17 49.37 42.68
C HIS A 875 1.96 50.25 41.70
N ASP A 876 1.30 50.89 40.74
CA ASP A 876 1.95 51.83 39.83
C ASP A 876 1.02 53.02 39.55
N GLU A 877 1.37 54.18 40.11
CA GLU A 877 0.61 55.42 39.94
C GLU A 877 0.48 55.82 38.46
N ASN A 878 1.49 55.52 37.62
CA ASN A 878 1.47 55.86 36.20
C ASN A 878 0.54 54.96 35.37
N LYS A 879 0.17 53.78 35.89
CA LYS A 879 -0.70 52.80 35.22
C LYS A 879 -2.11 52.72 35.82
N GLY A 880 -2.49 53.71 36.63
CA GLY A 880 -3.85 53.82 37.16
C GLY A 880 -4.11 53.09 38.50
N GLY A 881 -3.07 52.76 39.27
CA GLY A 881 -3.18 52.27 40.65
C GLY A 881 -2.72 50.81 40.84
N PRO A 882 -3.48 49.96 41.57
CA PRO A 882 -3.07 48.59 41.89
C PRO A 882 -2.94 47.70 40.66
N SER A 883 -1.91 46.85 40.66
CA SER A 883 -1.62 45.91 39.58
C SER A 883 -2.76 44.90 39.39
N GLY A 884 -3.06 44.59 38.13
CA GLY A 884 -4.02 43.54 37.76
C GLY A 884 -3.69 42.18 38.38
N LEU A 885 -2.40 41.92 38.70
CA LEU A 885 -1.95 40.68 39.33
C LEU A 885 -2.62 40.41 40.68
N LEU A 886 -2.94 41.47 41.44
CA LEU A 886 -3.54 41.34 42.76
C LEU A 886 -4.92 40.68 42.71
N SER A 887 -5.71 40.99 41.67
CA SER A 887 -7.00 40.35 41.41
C SER A 887 -6.90 39.00 40.70
N GLN A 888 -5.80 38.77 39.98
CA GLN A 888 -5.53 37.54 39.23
C GLN A 888 -4.99 36.40 40.11
N PHE A 889 -4.21 36.74 41.13
CA PHE A 889 -3.54 35.78 42.02
C PHE A 889 -3.80 36.07 43.52
N PRO A 890 -5.06 36.23 43.96
CA PRO A 890 -5.36 36.68 45.33
C PRO A 890 -4.79 35.77 46.42
N ASP A 891 -4.77 34.45 46.21
CA ASP A 891 -4.22 33.51 47.18
C ASP A 891 -2.71 33.76 47.41
N GLN A 892 -1.96 34.15 46.37
CA GLN A 892 -0.52 34.43 46.50
C GLN A 892 -0.23 35.56 47.50
N PHE A 893 -1.10 36.58 47.52
CA PHE A 893 -0.92 37.80 48.31
C PHE A 893 -1.61 37.73 49.68
N ALA A 894 -2.45 36.73 49.92
CA ALA A 894 -3.21 36.56 51.16
C ALA A 894 -2.32 36.49 52.42
N GLY A 895 -1.09 35.94 52.28
CA GLY A 895 -0.12 35.82 53.37
C GLY A 895 0.47 37.13 53.88
N TYR A 896 0.20 38.27 53.23
CA TYR A 896 0.69 39.59 53.65
C TYR A 896 -0.46 40.54 54.01
N ALA A 897 -1.62 40.35 53.38
CA ALA A 897 -2.76 41.25 53.50
C ALA A 897 -3.25 41.37 54.95
N GLY A 898 -3.42 42.61 55.42
CA GLY A 898 -3.92 42.96 56.75
C GLY A 898 -2.89 42.85 57.88
N ILE A 899 -1.68 42.36 57.62
CA ILE A 899 -0.66 42.20 58.65
C ILE A 899 0.14 43.48 58.80
N PHE A 900 0.13 44.07 60.00
CA PHE A 900 0.84 45.32 60.32
C PHE A 900 0.58 46.45 59.31
N GLY A 901 -0.67 46.58 58.86
CA GLY A 901 -1.10 47.60 57.90
C GLY A 901 -0.66 47.34 56.46
N CYS A 902 -0.09 46.18 56.15
CA CYS A 902 0.25 45.80 54.78
C CYS A 902 -1.03 45.49 54.00
N ASP A 903 -1.40 46.39 53.11
CA ASP A 903 -2.44 46.16 52.11
C ASP A 903 -1.90 46.57 50.74
N PHE A 904 -2.29 45.83 49.70
CA PHE A 904 -1.81 46.07 48.33
C PHE A 904 -2.71 47.04 47.54
N SER A 905 -3.71 47.62 48.20
CA SER A 905 -4.83 48.34 47.58
C SER A 905 -4.80 49.85 47.79
N SER A 906 -4.19 50.32 48.87
CA SER A 906 -4.22 51.71 49.32
C SER A 906 -3.05 52.57 48.82
N GLY A 907 -1.99 51.94 48.30
CA GLY A 907 -0.81 52.61 47.76
C GLY A 907 0.48 51.80 48.00
N PRO A 908 1.66 52.44 47.85
CA PRO A 908 2.93 51.87 48.32
C PRO A 908 2.88 51.60 49.82
N TYR A 909 3.45 50.47 50.25
CA TYR A 909 3.52 50.11 51.66
C TYR A 909 4.62 50.88 52.39
N ASP A 910 4.24 51.64 53.41
CA ASP A 910 5.16 52.43 54.25
C ASP A 910 5.70 51.55 55.40
N GLY A 911 6.74 50.81 55.07
CA GLY A 911 7.40 49.85 55.95
C GLY A 911 7.94 48.66 55.15
N THR A 912 8.55 47.72 55.87
CA THR A 912 9.06 46.49 55.27
C THR A 912 8.55 45.28 56.04
N LEU A 913 7.81 44.40 55.36
CA LEU A 913 7.29 43.16 55.90
C LEU A 913 7.97 41.96 55.21
N PHE A 914 8.84 41.28 55.94
CA PHE A 914 9.38 39.99 55.52
C PHE A 914 8.42 38.86 55.89
N ARG A 915 8.27 37.90 54.98
CA ARG A 915 7.57 36.63 55.18
C ARG A 915 8.54 35.48 54.89
N PHE A 916 8.71 34.62 55.89
CA PHE A 916 9.52 33.41 55.82
C PHE A 916 8.63 32.19 56.06
N PRO A 917 7.97 31.66 55.01
CA PRO A 917 7.15 30.46 55.14
C PRO A 917 7.99 29.28 55.58
N LEU A 918 7.57 28.59 56.64
CA LEU A 918 8.38 27.57 57.29
C LEU A 918 8.55 26.35 56.37
N ARG A 919 9.78 25.86 56.27
CA ARG A 919 10.11 24.65 55.49
C ARG A 919 9.38 23.46 56.09
N SER A 920 8.47 22.86 55.33
CA SER A 920 7.78 21.63 55.71
C SER A 920 8.68 20.40 55.50
N GLU A 921 8.31 19.28 56.12
CA GLU A 921 9.01 18.00 55.97
C GLU A 921 9.12 17.55 54.50
N GLU A 922 8.06 17.75 53.72
CA GLU A 922 8.02 17.38 52.29
C GLU A 922 9.05 18.18 51.47
N VAL A 923 9.13 19.49 51.71
CA VAL A 923 10.08 20.36 51.00
C VAL A 923 11.50 20.12 51.48
N ALA A 924 11.71 19.86 52.77
CA ALA A 924 13.02 19.56 53.35
C ALA A 924 13.70 18.35 52.69
N MET A 925 12.96 17.28 52.39
CA MET A 925 13.51 16.11 51.67
C MET A 925 14.08 16.43 50.29
N ARG A 926 13.63 17.54 49.66
CA ARG A 926 14.02 17.95 48.31
C ARG A 926 14.90 19.20 48.31
N SER A 927 15.16 19.80 49.48
CA SER A 927 15.92 21.04 49.59
C SER A 927 17.42 20.78 49.52
N GLU A 928 18.06 21.35 48.51
CA GLU A 928 19.53 21.39 48.43
C GLU A 928 20.21 22.32 49.46
N ILE A 929 19.43 23.17 50.15
CA ILE A 929 19.94 24.16 51.11
C ILE A 929 20.01 23.56 52.52
N LYS A 930 18.91 23.00 53.03
CA LYS A 930 18.83 22.44 54.37
C LYS A 930 17.78 21.32 54.44
N ALA A 931 18.19 20.15 54.91
CA ALA A 931 17.36 18.94 54.92
C ALA A 931 16.43 18.82 56.15
N GLU A 932 16.45 19.79 57.06
CA GLU A 932 15.55 19.85 58.23
C GLU A 932 14.36 20.79 58.02
N ALA A 933 13.18 20.33 58.42
CA ALA A 933 11.97 21.16 58.53
C ALA A 933 12.06 22.15 59.71
N TYR A 934 11.30 23.24 59.63
CA TYR A 934 11.15 24.21 60.72
C TYR A 934 9.70 24.25 61.17
N THR A 935 9.44 24.06 62.46
CA THR A 935 8.07 23.95 62.99
C THR A 935 7.66 25.19 63.78
N GLU A 936 6.35 25.40 63.94
CA GLU A 936 5.82 26.46 64.81
C GLU A 936 6.36 26.36 66.25
N ALA A 937 6.51 25.14 66.78
CA ALA A 937 7.07 24.92 68.11
C ALA A 937 8.51 25.45 68.20
N THR A 938 9.32 25.17 67.18
CA THR A 938 10.70 25.68 67.06
C THR A 938 10.74 27.21 66.99
N VAL A 939 9.78 27.86 66.30
CA VAL A 939 9.67 29.33 66.30
C VAL A 939 9.29 29.87 67.69
N ARG A 940 8.37 29.22 68.40
CA ARG A 940 8.00 29.62 69.77
C ARG A 940 9.19 29.51 70.73
N GLU A 941 9.98 28.44 70.64
CA GLU A 941 11.22 28.26 71.40
C GLU A 941 12.26 29.35 71.07
N LEU A 942 12.39 29.66 69.78
CA LEU A 942 13.27 30.72 69.29
C LEU A 942 12.87 32.09 69.87
N PHE A 943 11.57 32.43 69.87
CA PHE A 943 11.04 33.65 70.47
C PHE A 943 11.24 33.69 71.98
N ALA A 944 11.05 32.57 72.69
CA ALA A 944 11.29 32.47 74.13
C ALA A 944 12.78 32.69 74.47
N ALA A 945 13.68 32.10 73.70
CA ALA A 945 15.13 32.27 73.85
C ALA A 945 15.61 33.68 73.46
N PHE A 946 14.93 34.33 72.52
CA PHE A 946 15.23 35.70 72.10
C PHE A 946 14.85 36.74 73.16
N ARG A 947 13.83 36.50 74.01
CA ARG A 947 13.30 37.48 74.98
C ARG A 947 14.37 38.20 75.80
N LYS A 948 15.29 37.43 76.42
CA LYS A 948 16.39 38.02 77.22
C LYS A 948 17.43 38.75 76.36
N ARG A 949 17.65 38.29 75.13
CA ARG A 949 18.60 38.90 74.19
C ARG A 949 18.05 40.19 73.58
N ALA A 950 16.74 40.30 73.37
CA ALA A 950 16.08 41.49 72.84
C ALA A 950 16.33 42.72 73.73
N ALA A 951 16.21 42.57 75.06
CA ALA A 951 16.54 43.61 76.01
C ALA A 951 18.00 44.05 75.94
N HIS A 952 18.94 43.10 75.82
CA HIS A 952 20.36 43.44 75.65
C HIS A 952 20.66 44.06 74.28
N ALA A 953 19.94 43.65 73.22
CA ALA A 953 20.16 44.18 71.88
C ALA A 953 19.87 45.69 71.82
N LEU A 954 18.77 46.16 72.44
CA LEU A 954 18.41 47.58 72.47
C LEU A 954 19.50 48.49 73.06
N LEU A 955 20.39 47.97 73.92
CA LEU A 955 21.52 48.72 74.47
C LEU A 955 22.56 49.11 73.40
N PHE A 956 22.66 48.33 72.33
CA PHE A 956 23.72 48.45 71.32
C PHE A 956 23.20 48.84 69.92
N LEU A 957 21.88 48.85 69.72
CA LEU A 957 21.23 49.35 68.50
C LEU A 957 21.22 50.89 68.49
N LYS A 958 21.20 51.49 67.31
CA LYS A 958 21.33 52.96 67.13
C LYS A 958 19.98 53.67 67.03
N ASN A 959 19.04 53.08 66.32
CA ASN A 959 17.77 53.67 65.91
C ASN A 959 16.58 52.92 66.53
N VAL A 960 16.64 51.60 66.59
CA VAL A 960 15.55 50.79 67.14
C VAL A 960 15.41 51.04 68.64
N THR A 961 14.19 51.35 69.05
CA THR A 961 13.81 51.62 70.44
C THR A 961 12.76 50.62 70.95
N LYS A 962 12.15 49.86 70.04
CA LYS A 962 11.03 48.97 70.34
C LYS A 962 11.09 47.68 69.52
N ILE A 963 10.97 46.55 70.20
CA ILE A 963 10.89 45.22 69.61
C ILE A 963 9.66 44.51 70.17
N GLY A 964 8.66 44.27 69.33
CA GLY A 964 7.45 43.51 69.68
C GLY A 964 7.50 42.10 69.11
N VAL A 965 7.04 41.11 69.88
CA VAL A 965 6.93 39.72 69.45
C VAL A 965 5.48 39.27 69.56
N TYR A 966 4.94 38.72 68.48
CA TYR A 966 3.53 38.43 68.28
C TYR A 966 3.30 36.99 67.81
N GLU A 967 2.06 36.51 67.97
CA GLU A 967 1.57 35.27 67.38
C GLU A 967 0.20 35.55 66.73
N MET A 968 0.05 35.11 65.48
CA MET A 968 -1.23 35.08 64.77
C MET A 968 -1.71 33.64 64.72
N ARG A 969 -2.88 33.38 65.31
CA ARG A 969 -3.46 32.04 65.38
C ARG A 969 -4.53 31.84 64.32
N GLU A 970 -4.61 30.60 63.83
CA GLU A 970 -5.73 30.11 63.03
C GLU A 970 -7.05 30.35 63.79
N SER A 971 -8.08 30.84 63.10
CA SER A 971 -9.43 31.12 63.64
C SER A 971 -9.61 32.31 64.61
N SER A 972 -8.70 33.29 64.68
CA SER A 972 -9.01 34.54 65.39
C SER A 972 -10.02 35.36 64.57
N GLU A 973 -11.23 35.62 65.10
CA GLU A 973 -12.35 36.33 64.43
C GLU A 973 -12.01 37.73 63.87
N ARG A 974 -10.79 38.24 64.09
CA ARG A 974 -10.34 39.56 63.62
C ARG A 974 -9.00 39.57 62.86
N HIS A 975 -8.33 38.43 62.63
CA HIS A 975 -6.99 38.37 62.01
C HIS A 975 -6.02 39.44 62.55
N VAL A 976 -5.95 39.60 63.89
CA VAL A 976 -5.08 40.59 64.55
C VAL A 976 -3.94 39.85 65.26
N PRO A 977 -2.66 40.25 65.04
CA PRO A 977 -1.54 39.64 65.74
C PRO A 977 -1.66 39.85 67.26
N HIS A 978 -1.58 38.77 68.04
CA HIS A 978 -1.60 38.81 69.51
C HIS A 978 -0.18 39.05 70.03
N LEU A 979 0.01 40.07 70.87
CA LEU A 979 1.31 40.38 71.47
C LEU A 979 1.68 39.29 72.49
N LEU A 980 2.88 38.72 72.38
CA LEU A 980 3.45 37.80 73.37
C LEU A 980 4.27 38.57 74.40
N TYR A 981 5.21 39.39 73.93
CA TYR A 981 5.97 40.31 74.77
C TYR A 981 6.53 41.46 73.92
N GLU A 982 6.79 42.58 74.57
CA GLU A 982 7.40 43.77 73.99
C GLU A 982 8.59 44.18 74.84
N VAL A 983 9.69 44.53 74.17
CA VAL A 983 10.85 45.16 74.80
C VAL A 983 10.96 46.56 74.24
N ARG A 984 10.99 47.57 75.12
CA ARG A 984 11.10 48.96 74.68
C ARG A 984 11.96 49.81 75.57
N VAL A 985 12.36 50.95 75.02
CA VAL A 985 12.94 52.08 75.73
C VAL A 985 11.83 53.09 76.02
N PRO A 986 11.24 53.11 77.24
CA PRO A 986 10.10 53.98 77.54
C PRO A 986 10.49 55.47 77.60
N SER A 987 11.70 55.79 78.07
CA SER A 987 12.20 57.16 78.18
C SER A 987 13.72 57.17 78.38
N PHE A 988 14.32 58.35 78.18
CA PHE A 988 15.71 58.64 78.49
C PHE A 988 15.77 59.68 79.63
N GLU A 989 16.69 59.53 80.60
CA GLU A 989 16.77 60.35 81.84
C GLU A 989 16.92 61.87 81.59
N ARG A 990 17.26 62.30 80.37
CA ARG A 990 17.33 63.70 79.94
C ARG A 990 16.72 63.95 78.55
N GLY A 991 15.82 63.08 78.09
CA GLY A 991 15.26 63.12 76.73
C GLY A 991 16.29 62.96 75.61
N THR A 992 17.52 62.57 75.94
CA THR A 992 18.64 62.40 75.01
C THR A 992 19.08 60.95 75.04
N ASP A 993 19.23 60.32 73.88
CA ASP A 993 19.67 58.93 73.78
C ASP A 993 21.15 58.78 74.16
N PRO A 994 21.49 58.10 75.28
CA PRO A 994 22.87 57.94 75.72
C PRO A 994 23.69 57.09 74.75
N ARG A 995 23.07 56.23 73.94
CA ARG A 995 23.74 55.35 72.97
C ARG A 995 24.45 56.15 71.89
N ARG A 996 23.93 57.33 71.54
CA ARG A 996 24.50 58.22 70.51
C ARG A 996 25.87 58.74 70.92
N ALA A 997 25.99 59.29 72.12
CA ALA A 997 27.25 59.82 72.64
C ALA A 997 28.30 58.71 72.84
N VAL A 998 27.87 57.52 73.27
CA VAL A 998 28.73 56.33 73.34
C VAL A 998 29.22 55.93 71.95
N SER A 999 28.34 55.88 70.96
CA SER A 999 28.67 55.54 69.57
C SER A 999 29.62 56.57 68.93
N GLU A 1000 29.40 57.86 69.15
CA GLU A 1000 30.28 58.95 68.69
C GLU A 1000 31.67 58.86 69.34
N TRP A 1001 31.75 58.54 70.64
CA TRP A 1001 33.03 58.32 71.33
C TRP A 1001 33.77 57.09 70.81
N VAL A 1002 33.04 56.00 70.53
CA VAL A 1002 33.61 54.79 69.92
C VAL A 1002 34.14 55.10 68.52
N ALA A 1003 33.40 55.87 67.72
CA ALA A 1003 33.77 56.23 66.36
C ALA A 1003 34.93 57.24 66.27
N SER A 1004 35.10 58.12 67.26
CA SER A 1004 36.04 59.26 67.21
C SER A 1004 37.53 58.89 67.27
N GLY A 1005 37.89 57.69 67.72
CA GLY A 1005 39.30 57.30 67.91
C GLY A 1005 39.77 56.19 67.00
N GLY A 1006 39.33 56.21 65.73
CA GLY A 1006 39.56 55.18 64.72
C GLY A 1006 40.89 54.39 64.86
N GLY A 1007 40.80 53.07 64.69
CA GLY A 1007 41.92 52.15 64.86
C GLY A 1007 41.46 50.70 65.00
N THR A 1008 42.40 49.78 65.25
CA THR A 1008 42.12 48.36 65.49
C THR A 1008 41.47 48.12 66.86
N ARG A 1009 40.89 46.93 67.08
CA ARG A 1009 40.34 46.52 68.39
C ARG A 1009 41.35 46.67 69.52
N GLN A 1010 42.63 46.46 69.23
CA GLN A 1010 43.71 46.57 70.20
C GLN A 1010 43.98 48.02 70.59
N THR A 1011 44.07 48.92 69.61
CA THR A 1011 44.24 50.36 69.85
C THR A 1011 42.99 50.97 70.52
N PHE A 1012 41.80 50.47 70.22
CA PHE A 1012 40.58 50.84 70.94
C PHE A 1012 40.64 50.40 72.42
N ALA A 1013 41.04 49.16 72.69
CA ALA A 1013 41.15 48.64 74.06
C ALA A 1013 42.24 49.38 74.85
N GLU A 1014 43.35 49.74 74.22
CA GLU A 1014 44.41 50.56 74.83
C GLU A 1014 43.92 51.98 75.10
N ARG A 1015 43.21 52.61 74.15
CA ARG A 1015 42.57 53.92 74.36
C ARG A 1015 41.54 53.88 75.49
N LEU A 1016 40.72 52.83 75.55
CA LEU A 1016 39.72 52.66 76.60
C LEU A 1016 40.37 52.46 77.98
N ARG A 1017 41.48 51.70 78.06
CA ARG A 1017 42.23 51.53 79.32
C ARG A 1017 43.00 52.79 79.75
N ALA A 1018 43.42 53.62 78.80
CA ALA A 1018 44.15 54.85 79.06
C ALA A 1018 43.25 56.09 79.21
N ALA A 1019 41.96 55.98 78.85
CA ALA A 1019 40.99 57.05 78.99
C ALA A 1019 40.72 57.32 80.48
N ALA A 1020 40.82 58.59 80.87
CA ALA A 1020 40.40 59.02 82.20
C ALA A 1020 38.86 59.02 82.31
N ASP A 1021 38.31 58.78 83.50
CA ASP A 1021 36.86 58.60 83.72
C ASP A 1021 36.00 59.80 83.26
N ASP A 1022 36.58 60.99 83.23
CA ASP A 1022 36.01 62.26 82.74
C ASP A 1022 36.03 62.39 81.20
N SER A 1023 36.87 61.62 80.52
CA SER A 1023 36.95 61.54 79.05
C SER A 1023 36.05 60.46 78.44
N LEU A 1024 35.53 59.58 79.29
CA LEU A 1024 34.47 58.62 78.92
C LEU A 1024 33.11 59.33 78.96
N PRO A 1025 32.12 58.87 78.18
CA PRO A 1025 30.74 59.36 78.23
C PRO A 1025 30.01 58.98 79.54
N SER A 1026 30.64 59.17 80.71
CA SER A 1026 30.19 58.79 82.05
C SER A 1026 29.02 59.63 82.56
N SER A 1027 28.77 60.81 81.97
CA SER A 1027 27.67 61.72 82.31
C SER A 1027 26.47 61.66 81.35
N THR A 1028 26.39 60.67 80.46
CA THR A 1028 25.38 60.62 79.38
C THR A 1028 23.96 60.27 79.82
N GLY A 1029 23.79 59.83 81.07
CA GLY A 1029 22.50 59.48 81.66
C GLY A 1029 22.17 57.99 81.52
N TRP A 1030 21.06 57.57 82.12
CA TRP A 1030 20.61 56.18 82.11
C TRP A 1030 19.43 56.00 81.14
N MET A 1031 19.29 54.79 80.61
CA MET A 1031 18.18 54.37 79.76
C MET A 1031 17.43 53.24 80.47
N ASP A 1032 16.13 53.41 80.63
CA ASP A 1032 15.29 52.35 81.15
C ASP A 1032 15.00 51.32 80.05
N LEU A 1033 14.98 50.05 80.43
CA LEU A 1033 14.53 48.96 79.58
C LEU A 1033 13.31 48.32 80.22
N ASP A 1034 12.20 48.37 79.50
CA ASP A 1034 10.95 47.75 79.94
C ASP A 1034 10.66 46.51 79.11
N ILE A 1035 10.31 45.42 79.79
CA ILE A 1035 9.84 44.18 79.17
C ILE A 1035 8.39 44.00 79.60
N GLN A 1036 7.47 44.24 78.69
CA GLN A 1036 6.04 44.09 78.92
C GLN A 1036 5.59 42.75 78.36
N ASP A 1037 4.96 41.92 79.18
CA ASP A 1037 4.26 40.73 78.70
C ASP A 1037 2.93 41.14 78.05
N GLY A 1038 2.57 40.47 76.96
CA GLY A 1038 1.25 40.63 76.36
C GLY A 1038 0.17 40.04 77.27
N SER A 1039 -0.90 40.78 77.49
CA SER A 1039 -2.04 40.36 78.31
C SER A 1039 -2.99 39.42 77.57
#